data_AF-A0A8S0YY65-F1
#
_entry.id   AF-A0A8S0YY65-F1
#
_cell.length_a   1.000
_cell.length_b   1.000
_cell.length_c   1.000
_cell.angle_alpha   90.00
_cell.angle_beta   90.00
_cell.angle_gamma   90.00
#
_symmetry.space_group_name_H-M   'P 1'
#
loop_
_entity.id
_entity.type
_entity.pdbx_description
1 polymer ?
#
loop_
_entity_poly.entity_id
_entity_poly.type
_entity_poly.pdbx_seq_one_letter_code
_entity_poly.pdbx_strand_id
1 'polypeptide(L)'
;MAHFGRRDITYSALDNELTPPLGRRVETTIAAPTMITLDHEHEDANKVIIHKVPKNKGGWTHIDDLDTFFTRMYRYYIRGGFYPMIMSDLFYLLQFIFIVWFSTFLVHCVDYNTLFRNGPNPNRTQKLTLSDVIFPTSVCVTYISWKWWCLITLSAVIWLMRLVISIYHLYHAYDIKLFYNNALRIKESDLVWLNWSTVQERIREAQPEHHMCVHKQEINELDIYHRILRFTNYMVAMVNKNLLPLQIRVPHICDFHYLSRGLKWNLEFLLFSSPWSPWENCWQLRECYKDHSKRMMLARQLEKQIMWLALINLLLAPLIQAWQILYFFFNYAELIKRSPASLGLRTWSLYARVTLRHFNELEHELRDRLNRAHKPANKYLASFSSPITTVVAKNVVFLSASVLGVLVVLSVYDEDVLTVEHVLSIITILGCILAAARSLIGEEDRIGGGCTGPAWGEELFVQVLGHVHYLPAAWKGRAHTKDVAAHFQQLFQFRAIYILFELLSPLLCPFLLFSLRSRALDIVDFYRNFTVSVLGIGDVCSFAQLDVRRHGHPHWQAPGKAKGDNNTQYDQGEGGKTELSLVAFSCRHPGWLPTERSQRQFLRSLRQSMHHALPTTNHLNKTMLGSYIQQSLFGAVTPLPAVLSYYPQQRQQYRLPDMDETSDEDDMPGPMRSGTVQQSSSRGLAGVSSALGASALGLEPSVQAPTDDNNDMSVSTLHLYDLHLSQAGQNISCCVNKCNERHRGRGGGIEGEETPLLHRP
;
A
#
# COMPACT_ATOMS: atom_id res chain seq x y z
N MET A 1 -55.61 -50.26 6.38
CA MET A 1 -56.37 -50.19 5.11
C MET A 1 -55.73 -49.06 4.32
N ALA A 2 -55.06 -49.25 3.17
CA ALA A 2 -55.54 -49.83 1.90
C ALA A 2 -56.65 -48.94 1.28
N HIS A 3 -56.61 -48.47 0.03
CA HIS A 3 -55.76 -48.81 -1.14
C HIS A 3 -54.87 -47.62 -1.61
N PHE A 4 -53.70 -47.74 -2.25
CA PHE A 4 -53.15 -48.54 -3.37
C PHE A 4 -53.19 -47.81 -4.73
N GLY A 5 -52.01 -47.54 -5.30
CA GLY A 5 -51.82 -46.93 -6.64
C GLY A 5 -50.33 -46.68 -6.89
N ARG A 6 -49.68 -47.49 -7.75
CA ARG A 6 -48.22 -47.56 -7.90
C ARG A 6 -47.82 -47.84 -9.35
N ARG A 7 -46.75 -47.20 -9.84
CA ARG A 7 -45.93 -47.68 -10.96
C ARG A 7 -44.54 -47.01 -10.94
N ASP A 8 -43.53 -47.81 -10.60
CA ASP A 8 -42.10 -47.49 -10.79
C ASP A 8 -41.59 -48.34 -11.97
N ILE A 9 -40.71 -47.83 -12.82
CA ILE A 9 -39.87 -48.64 -13.72
C ILE A 9 -38.45 -48.07 -13.74
N THR A 10 -37.46 -48.92 -13.55
CA THR A 10 -36.02 -48.67 -13.73
C THR A 10 -35.46 -49.69 -14.70
N TYR A 11 -34.36 -49.38 -15.39
CA TYR A 11 -33.51 -50.39 -16.03
C TYR A 11 -32.05 -49.94 -16.11
N SER A 12 -31.14 -50.90 -16.21
CA SER A 12 -29.69 -50.71 -16.28
C SER A 12 -29.05 -51.65 -17.31
N ALA A 13 -27.98 -51.19 -17.95
CA ALA A 13 -27.09 -51.89 -18.88
C ALA A 13 -25.96 -50.91 -19.29
N LEU A 14 -24.75 -51.31 -19.69
CA LEU A 14 -23.88 -52.46 -19.37
C LEU A 14 -22.55 -52.18 -20.12
N ASP A 15 -21.39 -52.26 -19.45
CA ASP A 15 -20.09 -52.11 -20.11
C ASP A 15 -19.65 -53.42 -20.82
N ASN A 16 -18.83 -53.31 -21.87
CA ASN A 16 -17.66 -54.18 -22.07
C ASN A 16 -16.70 -53.72 -23.20
N GLU A 17 -15.40 -53.75 -22.85
CA GLU A 17 -14.17 -53.96 -23.63
C GLU A 17 -14.10 -53.74 -25.17
N LEU A 18 -13.08 -52.99 -25.66
CA LEU A 18 -11.77 -53.56 -26.10
C LEU A 18 -10.79 -52.50 -26.67
N THR A 19 -9.50 -52.85 -26.77
CA THR A 19 -8.39 -52.06 -27.37
C THR A 19 -7.39 -53.00 -28.06
N PRO A 20 -6.34 -52.51 -28.77
CA PRO A 20 -6.27 -51.60 -29.93
C PRO A 20 -5.92 -52.43 -31.22
N PRO A 21 -5.27 -51.91 -32.30
CA PRO A 21 -3.80 -51.71 -32.30
C PRO A 21 -3.28 -50.57 -33.22
N LEU A 22 -1.94 -50.50 -33.40
CA LEU A 22 -1.22 -49.53 -34.26
C LEU A 22 -1.17 -49.96 -35.74
N GLY A 23 -0.93 -49.02 -36.68
CA GLY A 23 -0.57 -49.44 -38.05
C GLY A 23 -0.34 -48.40 -39.16
N ARG A 24 0.90 -47.89 -39.27
CA ARG A 24 1.66 -47.59 -40.52
C ARG A 24 1.21 -46.46 -41.50
N ARG A 25 2.21 -45.68 -41.91
CA ARG A 25 2.23 -44.65 -42.98
C ARG A 25 2.54 -45.28 -44.35
N VAL A 26 1.87 -44.83 -45.41
CA VAL A 26 2.24 -45.05 -46.83
C VAL A 26 1.96 -43.75 -47.60
N GLU A 27 2.80 -43.44 -48.60
CA GLU A 27 2.71 -42.24 -49.45
C GLU A 27 2.52 -42.67 -50.92
N THR A 28 1.53 -42.10 -51.63
CA THR A 28 1.50 -42.14 -53.10
C THR A 28 0.75 -40.94 -53.73
N THR A 29 1.55 -39.96 -54.12
CA THR A 29 1.54 -39.19 -55.38
C THR A 29 0.47 -39.56 -56.44
N ILE A 30 -0.19 -38.54 -57.06
CA ILE A 30 -0.16 -38.21 -58.53
C ILE A 30 -1.27 -37.20 -58.95
N ALA A 31 -0.84 -36.15 -59.67
CA ALA A 31 -1.52 -35.31 -60.69
C ALA A 31 -2.91 -34.64 -60.48
N ALA A 32 -3.16 -33.65 -61.34
CA ALA A 32 -4.37 -32.82 -61.52
C ALA A 32 -4.91 -33.07 -62.98
N PRO A 33 -5.79 -32.26 -63.63
CA PRO A 33 -6.48 -31.02 -63.24
C PRO A 33 -7.99 -30.93 -63.67
N THR A 34 -8.57 -29.71 -63.62
CA THR A 34 -9.82 -29.26 -64.30
C THR A 34 -11.15 -29.93 -63.87
N MET A 35 -12.33 -29.27 -63.90
CA MET A 35 -12.81 -28.17 -64.75
C MET A 35 -13.50 -27.01 -63.98
N ILE A 36 -13.84 -25.95 -64.71
CA ILE A 36 -14.69 -24.83 -64.28
C ILE A 36 -16.13 -25.11 -64.72
N THR A 37 -17.10 -24.91 -63.84
CA THR A 37 -18.51 -24.72 -64.18
C THR A 37 -19.06 -23.53 -63.40
N LEU A 38 -19.45 -22.48 -64.12
CA LEU A 38 -20.32 -21.42 -63.62
C LEU A 38 -21.77 -21.89 -63.74
N ASP A 39 -22.60 -21.57 -62.75
CA ASP A 39 -23.94 -20.96 -62.91
C ASP A 39 -24.67 -20.89 -61.55
N HIS A 40 -25.33 -19.75 -61.28
CA HIS A 40 -26.41 -19.49 -60.29
C HIS A 40 -26.27 -19.96 -58.81
N GLU A 41 -26.89 -19.33 -57.81
CA GLU A 41 -27.19 -17.91 -57.57
C GLU A 41 -27.32 -17.70 -56.04
N HIS A 42 -27.86 -16.58 -55.56
CA HIS A 42 -27.87 -16.17 -54.14
C HIS A 42 -28.36 -17.22 -53.12
N GLU A 43 -27.52 -17.50 -52.11
CA GLU A 43 -27.88 -17.29 -50.68
C GLU A 43 -26.60 -17.27 -49.81
N ASP A 44 -26.73 -17.37 -48.47
CA ASP A 44 -25.63 -17.55 -47.51
C ASP A 44 -24.69 -16.34 -47.22
N ALA A 45 -25.23 -15.13 -47.28
CA ALA A 45 -24.58 -13.89 -46.86
C ALA A 45 -24.40 -13.74 -45.32
N ASN A 46 -23.86 -14.77 -44.64
CA ASN A 46 -23.47 -14.64 -43.22
C ASN A 46 -22.35 -15.59 -42.73
N LYS A 47 -21.50 -16.09 -43.63
CA LYS A 47 -20.27 -16.79 -43.22
C LYS A 47 -19.22 -15.81 -42.71
N VAL A 48 -19.22 -15.56 -41.39
CA VAL A 48 -18.08 -14.96 -40.69
C VAL A 48 -16.86 -15.83 -40.93
N ILE A 49 -15.94 -15.36 -41.78
CA ILE A 49 -14.68 -16.05 -42.05
C ILE A 49 -13.82 -15.92 -40.80
N ILE A 50 -13.92 -16.89 -39.89
CA ILE A 50 -12.97 -17.08 -38.80
C ILE A 50 -11.64 -17.45 -39.44
N HIS A 51 -10.82 -16.43 -39.73
CA HIS A 51 -9.46 -16.60 -40.24
C HIS A 51 -8.61 -17.25 -39.15
N LYS A 52 -8.66 -18.58 -39.10
CA LYS A 52 -7.97 -19.42 -38.14
C LYS A 52 -6.48 -19.45 -38.49
N VAL A 53 -5.79 -18.38 -38.07
CA VAL A 53 -4.35 -18.16 -38.30
C VAL A 53 -3.59 -19.46 -38.02
N PRO A 54 -2.74 -19.94 -38.95
CA PRO A 54 -1.96 -21.14 -38.71
C PRO A 54 -1.08 -20.94 -37.46
N LYS A 55 -1.16 -21.87 -36.50
CA LYS A 55 -0.43 -21.79 -35.22
C LYS A 55 1.08 -21.96 -35.43
N ASN A 56 1.75 -20.89 -35.85
CA ASN A 56 3.20 -20.80 -36.01
C ASN A 56 3.93 -20.82 -34.65
N LYS A 57 4.02 -22.01 -34.05
CA LYS A 57 4.99 -22.50 -33.03
C LYS A 57 5.33 -21.66 -31.77
N GLY A 58 4.90 -20.41 -31.64
CA GLY A 58 4.87 -19.64 -30.39
C GLY A 58 3.51 -19.78 -29.71
N GLY A 59 3.49 -20.17 -28.43
CA GLY A 59 2.26 -20.51 -27.71
C GLY A 59 1.33 -19.34 -27.36
N TRP A 60 1.76 -18.10 -27.67
CA TRP A 60 1.17 -16.86 -27.15
C TRP A 60 0.46 -16.00 -28.21
N THR A 61 0.20 -16.59 -29.39
CA THR A 61 -0.70 -16.02 -30.40
C THR A 61 -2.15 -16.15 -29.92
N HIS A 62 -2.89 -15.03 -29.85
CA HIS A 62 -4.26 -14.95 -29.32
C HIS A 62 -4.40 -15.45 -27.86
N ILE A 63 -4.20 -14.55 -26.89
CA ILE A 63 -4.42 -14.85 -25.47
C ILE A 63 -5.86 -14.45 -25.09
N ASP A 64 -6.68 -15.41 -24.63
CA ASP A 64 -8.09 -15.17 -24.32
C ASP A 64 -8.29 -14.26 -23.09
N ASP A 65 -7.57 -14.51 -21.99
CA ASP A 65 -7.56 -13.65 -20.79
C ASP A 65 -6.21 -12.93 -20.63
N LEU A 66 -6.06 -11.85 -21.41
CA LEU A 66 -4.93 -10.93 -21.33
C LEU A 66 -4.77 -10.30 -19.93
N ASP A 67 -5.85 -10.06 -19.20
CA ASP A 67 -5.82 -9.37 -17.92
C ASP A 67 -5.19 -10.24 -16.82
N THR A 68 -5.60 -11.50 -16.74
CA THR A 68 -4.95 -12.52 -15.91
C THR A 68 -3.51 -12.76 -16.36
N PHE A 69 -3.23 -12.78 -17.67
CA PHE A 69 -1.88 -12.95 -18.21
C PHE A 69 -0.93 -11.82 -17.76
N PHE A 70 -1.25 -10.56 -18.05
CA PHE A 70 -0.45 -9.41 -17.62
C PHE A 70 -0.33 -9.30 -16.09
N THR A 71 -1.39 -9.64 -15.35
CA THR A 71 -1.36 -9.69 -13.89
C THR A 71 -0.41 -10.77 -13.36
N ARG A 72 -0.36 -11.96 -13.98
CA ARG A 72 0.61 -13.03 -13.64
C ARG A 72 2.03 -12.63 -14.00
N MET A 73 2.22 -12.04 -15.18
CA MET A 73 3.49 -11.54 -15.69
C MET A 73 4.10 -10.44 -14.82
N TYR A 74 3.27 -9.51 -14.30
CA TYR A 74 3.69 -8.52 -13.30
C TYR A 74 4.01 -9.14 -11.93
N ARG A 75 3.21 -10.11 -11.45
CA ARG A 75 3.50 -10.85 -10.21
C ARG A 75 4.81 -11.63 -10.28
N TYR A 76 5.14 -12.18 -11.45
CA TYR A 76 6.40 -12.90 -11.71
C TYR A 76 7.62 -11.97 -11.58
N TYR A 77 7.55 -10.77 -12.19
CA TYR A 77 8.55 -9.72 -12.01
C TYR A 77 8.72 -9.33 -10.54
N ILE A 78 7.62 -8.99 -9.85
CA ILE A 78 7.65 -8.55 -8.44
C ILE A 78 8.12 -9.63 -7.46
N ARG A 79 7.97 -10.91 -7.80
CA ARG A 79 8.53 -12.04 -7.03
C ARG A 79 10.00 -12.35 -7.36
N GLY A 80 10.62 -11.68 -8.33
CA GLY A 80 12.00 -11.92 -8.73
C GLY A 80 12.21 -13.24 -9.49
N GLY A 81 11.19 -13.72 -10.20
CA GLY A 81 11.27 -14.92 -11.03
C GLY A 81 10.57 -16.16 -10.47
N PHE A 82 10.94 -17.33 -10.99
CA PHE A 82 10.29 -18.62 -10.77
C PHE A 82 10.79 -19.32 -9.50
N TYR A 83 12.11 -19.37 -9.29
CA TYR A 83 12.67 -20.05 -8.12
C TYR A 83 12.28 -19.38 -6.77
N PRO A 84 12.31 -18.04 -6.61
CA PRO A 84 11.84 -17.42 -5.38
C PRO A 84 10.33 -17.61 -5.16
N MET A 85 9.55 -17.63 -6.25
CA MET A 85 8.12 -17.95 -6.21
C MET A 85 7.86 -19.37 -5.70
N ILE A 86 8.54 -20.40 -6.22
CA ILE A 86 8.46 -21.78 -5.71
C ILE A 86 8.81 -21.82 -4.22
N MET A 87 9.95 -21.27 -3.84
CA MET A 87 10.44 -21.36 -2.47
C MET A 87 9.50 -20.66 -1.49
N SER A 88 8.99 -19.48 -1.85
CA SER A 88 8.01 -18.76 -1.03
C SER A 88 6.72 -19.56 -0.83
N ASP A 89 6.15 -20.13 -1.90
CA ASP A 89 4.88 -20.85 -1.81
C ASP A 89 5.04 -22.21 -1.10
N LEU A 90 6.19 -22.89 -1.29
CA LEU A 90 6.59 -24.08 -0.53
C LEU A 90 6.71 -23.80 0.97
N PHE A 91 7.45 -22.75 1.37
CA PHE A 91 7.58 -22.40 2.78
C PHE A 91 6.26 -21.99 3.42
N TYR A 92 5.33 -21.34 2.69
CA TYR A 92 3.99 -21.08 3.22
C TYR A 92 3.15 -22.35 3.45
N LEU A 93 3.32 -23.39 2.62
CA LEU A 93 2.67 -24.69 2.83
C LEU A 93 3.30 -25.45 4.02
N LEU A 94 4.62 -25.39 4.19
CA LEU A 94 5.32 -26.00 5.33
C LEU A 94 4.99 -25.29 6.66
N GLN A 95 4.93 -23.95 6.67
CA GLN A 95 4.51 -23.17 7.84
C GLN A 95 3.10 -23.56 8.32
N PHE A 96 2.17 -23.86 7.41
CA PHE A 96 0.83 -24.30 7.79
C PHE A 96 0.86 -25.65 8.50
N ILE A 97 1.60 -26.64 7.97
CA ILE A 97 1.78 -27.95 8.61
C ILE A 97 2.41 -27.77 9.99
N PHE A 98 3.50 -27.00 10.08
CA PHE A 98 4.23 -26.78 11.33
C PHE A 98 3.34 -26.17 12.42
N ILE A 99 2.54 -25.15 12.10
CA ILE A 99 1.65 -24.50 13.07
C ILE A 99 0.59 -25.48 13.60
N VAL A 100 -0.06 -26.25 12.72
CA VAL A 100 -1.10 -27.23 13.12
C VAL A 100 -0.51 -28.39 13.92
N TRP A 101 0.64 -28.92 13.49
CA TRP A 101 1.36 -30.00 14.17
C TRP A 101 1.87 -29.55 15.55
N PHE A 102 2.59 -28.44 15.62
CA PHE A 102 3.22 -27.98 16.86
C PHE A 102 2.19 -27.52 17.89
N SER A 103 1.08 -26.90 17.45
CA SER A 103 -0.04 -26.58 18.36
C SER A 103 -0.71 -27.85 18.89
N THR A 104 -0.90 -28.88 18.06
CA THR A 104 -1.43 -30.18 18.51
C THR A 104 -0.49 -30.84 19.52
N PHE A 105 0.81 -30.86 19.23
CA PHE A 105 1.85 -31.39 20.11
C PHE A 105 1.86 -30.69 21.48
N LEU A 106 1.84 -29.35 21.49
CA LEU A 106 1.81 -28.56 22.72
C LEU A 106 0.51 -28.74 23.54
N VAL A 107 -0.62 -29.07 22.92
CA VAL A 107 -1.90 -29.27 23.64
C VAL A 107 -2.07 -30.70 24.17
N HIS A 108 -1.57 -31.71 23.45
CA HIS A 108 -1.87 -33.12 23.77
C HIS A 108 -0.66 -34.02 24.10
N CYS A 109 0.57 -33.66 23.73
CA CYS A 109 1.76 -34.51 23.95
C CYS A 109 2.69 -34.04 25.09
N VAL A 110 2.38 -32.93 25.77
CA VAL A 110 3.22 -32.33 26.84
C VAL A 110 2.52 -32.45 28.19
N ASP A 111 3.18 -33.08 29.16
CA ASP A 111 2.67 -33.14 30.54
C ASP A 111 3.05 -31.87 31.32
N TYR A 112 2.12 -30.91 31.32
CA TYR A 112 2.26 -29.67 32.11
C TYR A 112 2.27 -29.90 33.63
N ASN A 113 1.70 -30.99 34.15
CA ASN A 113 1.71 -31.25 35.59
C ASN A 113 3.11 -31.69 36.05
N THR A 114 3.76 -32.55 35.27
CA THR A 114 5.15 -32.96 35.49
C THR A 114 6.12 -31.80 35.20
N LEU A 115 5.91 -31.04 34.12
CA LEU A 115 6.74 -29.88 33.77
C LEU A 115 6.74 -28.79 34.85
N PHE A 116 5.57 -28.41 35.35
CA PHE A 116 5.42 -27.40 36.40
C PHE A 116 5.59 -27.95 37.82
N ARG A 117 5.82 -29.27 37.97
CA ARG A 117 5.97 -29.97 39.25
C ARG A 117 4.75 -29.79 40.18
N ASN A 118 3.54 -29.77 39.61
CA ASN A 118 2.26 -29.65 40.32
C ASN A 118 1.78 -30.96 40.99
N GLY A 119 2.57 -32.03 40.91
CA GLY A 119 2.25 -33.33 41.52
C GLY A 119 2.37 -33.33 43.05
N PRO A 120 1.72 -34.30 43.74
CA PRO A 120 1.60 -34.30 45.21
C PRO A 120 2.92 -34.50 45.99
N ASN A 121 4.01 -34.90 45.33
CA ASN A 121 5.35 -35.02 45.91
C ASN A 121 6.40 -34.47 44.93
N PRO A 122 6.67 -33.14 44.91
CA PRO A 122 7.57 -32.54 43.93
C PRO A 122 9.05 -32.70 44.34
N ASN A 123 9.70 -33.75 43.83
CA ASN A 123 11.15 -34.00 44.00
C ASN A 123 11.99 -32.91 43.30
N ARG A 124 12.18 -31.77 43.96
CA ARG A 124 12.89 -30.59 43.42
C ARG A 124 14.36 -30.88 43.05
N THR A 125 14.99 -31.85 43.71
CA THR A 125 16.39 -32.28 43.52
C THR A 125 16.67 -32.99 42.21
N GLN A 126 15.67 -33.66 41.60
CA GLN A 126 15.86 -34.35 40.33
C GLN A 126 15.75 -33.37 39.16
N LYS A 127 16.79 -33.28 38.33
CA LYS A 127 16.76 -32.57 37.05
C LYS A 127 15.94 -33.40 36.06
N LEU A 128 14.78 -32.88 35.63
CA LEU A 128 13.98 -33.51 34.58
C LEU A 128 14.61 -33.25 33.21
N THR A 129 14.52 -34.23 32.31
CA THR A 129 14.83 -34.10 30.89
C THR A 129 13.57 -33.79 30.09
N LEU A 130 13.71 -33.25 28.88
CA LEU A 130 12.57 -33.02 27.98
C LEU A 130 11.83 -34.33 27.63
N SER A 131 12.55 -35.45 27.57
CA SER A 131 12.00 -36.79 27.36
C SER A 131 11.07 -37.26 28.50
N ASP A 132 11.27 -36.78 29.73
CA ASP A 132 10.42 -37.16 30.88
C ASP A 132 9.07 -36.42 30.90
N VAL A 133 8.96 -35.34 30.11
CA VAL A 133 7.79 -34.43 30.04
C VAL A 133 6.92 -34.71 28.80
N ILE A 134 7.47 -35.37 27.79
CA ILE A 134 6.78 -35.65 26.52
C ILE A 134 6.17 -37.05 26.57
N PHE A 135 4.85 -37.15 26.39
CA PHE A 135 4.16 -38.44 26.35
C PHE A 135 4.65 -39.30 25.16
N PRO A 136 4.86 -40.62 25.35
CA PRO A 136 5.14 -41.53 24.25
C PRO A 136 4.09 -41.42 23.14
N THR A 137 4.49 -41.56 21.88
CA THR A 137 3.62 -41.30 20.71
C THR A 137 2.31 -42.06 20.75
N SER A 138 2.32 -43.31 21.22
CA SER A 138 1.12 -44.15 21.40
C SER A 138 0.14 -43.59 22.45
N VAL A 139 0.65 -42.96 23.51
CA VAL A 139 -0.15 -42.34 24.58
C VAL A 139 -0.65 -40.96 24.17
N CYS A 140 0.15 -40.15 23.47
CA CYS A 140 -0.35 -38.88 22.95
C CYS A 140 -1.50 -39.09 21.95
N VAL A 141 -1.36 -40.05 21.01
CA VAL A 141 -2.40 -40.33 20.00
C VAL A 141 -3.75 -40.74 20.60
N THR A 142 -3.76 -41.49 21.71
CA THR A 142 -5.00 -41.86 22.42
C THR A 142 -5.58 -40.74 23.28
N TYR A 143 -4.76 -39.74 23.65
CA TYR A 143 -5.20 -38.55 24.40
C TYR A 143 -5.82 -37.46 23.50
N ILE A 144 -5.63 -37.51 22.18
CA ILE A 144 -6.24 -36.57 21.23
C ILE A 144 -7.75 -36.85 21.10
N SER A 145 -8.57 -35.92 21.59
CA SER A 145 -10.02 -36.03 21.54
C SER A 145 -10.59 -36.06 20.11
N TRP A 146 -11.74 -36.71 19.90
CA TRP A 146 -12.40 -36.77 18.59
C TRP A 146 -12.70 -35.38 17.99
N LYS A 147 -12.99 -34.39 18.84
CA LYS A 147 -13.20 -32.98 18.41
C LYS A 147 -11.94 -32.39 17.81
N TRP A 148 -10.76 -32.71 18.38
CA TRP A 148 -9.48 -32.26 17.85
C TRP A 148 -9.11 -33.01 16.56
N TRP A 149 -9.43 -34.29 16.45
CA TRP A 149 -9.35 -35.02 15.18
C TRP A 149 -10.19 -34.36 14.06
N CYS A 150 -11.40 -33.88 14.35
CA CYS A 150 -12.19 -33.10 13.38
C CYS A 150 -11.54 -31.77 12.98
N LEU A 151 -10.79 -31.11 13.88
CA LEU A 151 -10.02 -29.91 13.55
C LEU A 151 -8.78 -30.22 12.71
N ILE A 152 -8.12 -31.36 12.96
CA ILE A 152 -7.00 -31.86 12.15
C ILE A 152 -7.47 -32.22 10.73
N THR A 153 -8.58 -32.95 10.56
CA THR A 153 -9.08 -33.31 9.23
C THR A 153 -9.56 -32.10 8.44
N LEU A 154 -10.24 -31.13 9.09
CA LEU A 154 -10.59 -29.85 8.47
C LEU A 154 -9.33 -29.07 8.02
N SER A 155 -8.30 -29.03 8.86
CA SER A 155 -7.03 -28.38 8.54
C SER A 155 -6.30 -29.08 7.39
N ALA A 156 -6.34 -30.41 7.32
CA ALA A 156 -5.77 -31.20 6.23
C ALA A 156 -6.50 -30.96 4.89
N VAL A 157 -7.83 -30.85 4.90
CA VAL A 157 -8.62 -30.48 3.70
C VAL A 157 -8.28 -29.07 3.24
N ILE A 158 -8.18 -28.11 4.16
CA ILE A 158 -7.75 -26.73 3.86
C ILE A 158 -6.33 -26.72 3.27
N TRP A 159 -5.40 -27.49 3.82
CA TRP A 159 -4.04 -27.61 3.29
C TRP A 159 -4.01 -28.23 1.89
N LEU A 160 -4.76 -29.31 1.65
CA LEU A 160 -4.85 -29.96 0.34
C LEU A 160 -5.43 -29.02 -0.73
N MET A 161 -6.48 -28.26 -0.40
CA MET A 161 -7.04 -27.23 -1.28
C MET A 161 -5.99 -26.15 -1.61
N ARG A 162 -5.20 -25.69 -0.62
CA ARG A 162 -4.12 -24.73 -0.84
C ARG A 162 -2.97 -25.31 -1.66
N LEU A 163 -2.64 -26.59 -1.52
CA LEU A 163 -1.65 -27.29 -2.35
C LEU A 163 -2.10 -27.33 -3.81
N VAL A 164 -3.34 -27.73 -4.10
CA VAL A 164 -3.91 -27.76 -5.47
C VAL A 164 -3.88 -26.37 -6.12
N ILE A 165 -4.30 -25.33 -5.38
CA ILE A 165 -4.24 -23.93 -5.84
C ILE A 165 -2.78 -23.50 -6.10
N SER A 166 -1.84 -23.90 -5.23
CA SER A 166 -0.41 -23.60 -5.41
C SER A 166 0.18 -24.28 -6.65
N ILE A 167 -0.20 -25.52 -6.95
CA ILE A 167 0.23 -26.24 -8.16
C ILE A 167 -0.34 -25.57 -9.42
N TYR A 168 -1.61 -25.16 -9.39
CA TYR A 168 -2.24 -24.41 -10.50
C TYR A 168 -1.54 -23.05 -10.75
N HIS A 169 -1.19 -22.32 -9.68
CA HIS A 169 -0.41 -21.09 -9.81
C HIS A 169 1.01 -21.33 -10.31
N LEU A 170 1.65 -22.43 -9.90
CA LEU A 170 3.00 -22.79 -10.35
C LEU A 170 3.04 -23.17 -11.84
N TYR A 171 2.05 -23.94 -12.31
CA TYR A 171 1.90 -24.28 -13.74
C TYR A 171 1.86 -23.02 -14.61
N HIS A 172 1.04 -22.04 -14.24
CA HIS A 172 0.97 -20.78 -14.98
C HIS A 172 2.19 -19.86 -14.76
N ALA A 173 2.88 -19.94 -13.62
CA ALA A 173 4.15 -19.24 -13.45
C ALA A 173 5.27 -19.82 -14.34
N TYR A 174 5.17 -21.11 -14.71
CA TYR A 174 6.09 -21.75 -15.65
C TYR A 174 5.83 -21.33 -17.12
N ASP A 175 4.57 -21.22 -17.53
CA ASP A 175 4.19 -20.63 -18.82
C ASP A 175 4.68 -19.17 -18.95
N ILE A 176 4.49 -18.36 -17.90
CA ILE A 176 5.07 -17.01 -17.83
C ILE A 176 6.60 -17.03 -17.89
N LYS A 177 7.29 -17.99 -17.24
CA LYS A 177 8.75 -18.16 -17.37
C LYS A 177 9.15 -18.47 -18.83
N LEU A 178 8.40 -19.30 -19.55
CA LEU A 178 8.65 -19.55 -20.97
C LEU A 178 8.44 -18.29 -21.82
N PHE A 179 7.41 -17.49 -21.53
CA PHE A 179 7.17 -16.21 -22.20
C PHE A 179 8.32 -15.20 -21.97
N TYR A 180 8.78 -15.01 -20.74
CA TYR A 180 9.92 -14.11 -20.46
C TYR A 180 11.20 -14.53 -21.21
N ASN A 181 11.54 -15.82 -21.18
CA ASN A 181 12.76 -16.32 -21.82
C ASN A 181 12.68 -16.32 -23.37
N ASN A 182 11.53 -16.70 -23.94
CA ASN A 182 11.42 -16.95 -25.39
C ASN A 182 10.87 -15.76 -26.17
N ALA A 183 9.85 -15.08 -25.64
CA ALA A 183 9.19 -13.95 -26.31
C ALA A 183 9.85 -12.61 -25.96
N LEU A 184 9.99 -12.31 -24.66
CA LEU A 184 10.65 -11.07 -24.22
C LEU A 184 12.18 -11.13 -24.30
N ARG A 185 12.74 -12.34 -24.49
CA ARG A 185 14.19 -12.63 -24.59
C ARG A 185 14.98 -12.18 -23.33
N ILE A 186 14.30 -12.14 -22.18
CA ILE A 186 14.85 -11.79 -20.85
C ILE A 186 15.18 -13.08 -20.11
N LYS A 187 16.43 -13.23 -19.64
CA LYS A 187 16.82 -14.37 -18.77
C LYS A 187 16.40 -14.13 -17.33
N GLU A 188 16.08 -15.21 -16.63
CA GLU A 188 15.70 -15.17 -15.21
C GLU A 188 16.80 -14.60 -14.29
N SER A 189 18.09 -14.74 -14.66
CA SER A 189 19.23 -14.10 -13.96
C SER A 189 19.19 -12.58 -13.99
N ASP A 190 18.65 -12.02 -15.07
CA ASP A 190 18.76 -10.60 -15.41
C ASP A 190 17.54 -9.83 -14.87
N LEU A 191 16.41 -10.52 -14.71
CA LEU A 191 15.12 -10.01 -14.22
C LEU A 191 15.20 -9.22 -12.91
N VAL A 192 16.11 -9.62 -12.00
CA VAL A 192 16.32 -8.97 -10.69
C VAL A 192 16.90 -7.56 -10.82
N TRP A 193 17.61 -7.29 -11.92
CA TRP A 193 18.33 -6.03 -12.19
C TRP A 193 17.60 -5.14 -13.21
N LEU A 194 16.46 -5.57 -13.74
CA LEU A 194 15.68 -4.84 -14.73
C LEU A 194 14.58 -3.98 -14.08
N ASN A 195 14.38 -2.79 -14.63
CA ASN A 195 13.23 -1.94 -14.28
C ASN A 195 11.98 -2.41 -15.02
N TRP A 196 10.80 -2.21 -14.40
CA TRP A 196 9.52 -2.54 -15.03
C TRP A 196 9.30 -1.85 -16.38
N SER A 197 9.78 -0.61 -16.54
CA SER A 197 9.74 0.13 -17.81
C SER A 197 10.45 -0.61 -18.95
N THR A 198 11.59 -1.25 -18.69
CA THR A 198 12.32 -2.06 -19.70
C THR A 198 11.56 -3.34 -20.05
N VAL A 199 10.90 -3.97 -19.06
CA VAL A 199 10.02 -5.13 -19.32
C VAL A 199 8.83 -4.71 -20.19
N GLN A 200 8.23 -3.56 -19.89
CA GLN A 200 7.12 -2.95 -20.61
C GLN A 200 7.49 -2.56 -22.06
N GLU A 201 8.71 -2.08 -22.29
CA GLU A 201 9.26 -1.84 -23.62
C GLU A 201 9.39 -3.14 -24.42
N ARG A 202 9.98 -4.21 -23.84
CA ARG A 202 10.04 -5.54 -24.50
C ARG A 202 8.66 -6.11 -24.83
N ILE A 203 7.64 -5.84 -24.02
CA ILE A 203 6.26 -6.26 -24.28
C ILE A 203 5.67 -5.52 -25.49
N ARG A 204 6.00 -4.23 -25.64
CA ARG A 204 5.59 -3.42 -26.81
C ARG A 204 6.30 -3.90 -28.09
N GLU A 205 7.58 -4.26 -28.02
CA GLU A 205 8.33 -4.89 -29.12
C GLU A 205 7.79 -6.28 -29.49
N ALA A 206 7.39 -7.10 -28.50
CA ALA A 206 6.92 -8.47 -28.73
C ALA A 206 5.48 -8.57 -29.27
N GLN A 207 4.64 -7.54 -29.10
CA GLN A 207 3.26 -7.52 -29.60
C GLN A 207 3.16 -7.66 -31.13
N PRO A 208 3.93 -6.95 -31.98
CA PRO A 208 3.92 -7.19 -33.43
C PRO A 208 4.55 -8.53 -33.83
N GLU A 209 5.45 -9.13 -33.03
CA GLU A 209 6.05 -10.45 -33.33
C GLU A 209 5.11 -11.63 -32.98
N HIS A 210 4.24 -11.47 -31.97
CA HIS A 210 3.43 -12.58 -31.45
C HIS A 210 1.91 -12.37 -31.47
N HIS A 211 1.42 -11.16 -31.77
CA HIS A 211 -0.01 -10.82 -31.85
C HIS A 211 -0.82 -11.33 -30.64
N MET A 212 -0.38 -10.97 -29.42
CA MET A 212 -1.02 -11.40 -28.17
C MET A 212 -2.44 -10.83 -28.07
N CYS A 213 -2.62 -9.56 -28.45
CA CYS A 213 -3.93 -8.90 -28.56
C CYS A 213 -4.36 -8.77 -30.04
N VAL A 214 -5.60 -9.15 -30.36
CA VAL A 214 -6.16 -9.07 -31.73
C VAL A 214 -6.51 -7.63 -32.12
N HIS A 215 -7.18 -6.91 -31.22
CA HIS A 215 -7.86 -5.66 -31.55
C HIS A 215 -6.93 -4.43 -31.64
N LYS A 216 -5.63 -4.62 -31.39
CA LYS A 216 -4.63 -3.56 -31.36
C LYS A 216 -3.30 -4.09 -31.90
N GLN A 217 -2.83 -3.54 -33.02
CA GLN A 217 -1.52 -3.87 -33.59
C GLN A 217 -0.37 -3.44 -32.66
N GLU A 218 -0.52 -2.29 -32.00
CA GLU A 218 0.39 -1.79 -30.97
C GLU A 218 -0.36 -1.68 -29.63
N ILE A 219 0.29 -2.10 -28.54
CA ILE A 219 -0.24 -1.95 -27.17
C ILE A 219 0.38 -0.69 -26.55
N ASN A 220 -0.46 0.20 -26.02
CA ASN A 220 0.00 1.40 -25.32
C ASN A 220 0.35 1.07 -23.85
N GLU A 221 1.22 1.87 -23.24
CA GLU A 221 1.65 1.72 -21.85
C GLU A 221 0.47 1.79 -20.88
N LEU A 222 -0.44 2.74 -21.09
CA LEU A 222 -1.69 2.87 -20.34
C LEU A 222 -2.58 1.62 -20.45
N ASP A 223 -2.55 0.90 -21.58
CA ASP A 223 -3.35 -0.32 -21.78
C ASP A 223 -2.87 -1.44 -20.84
N ILE A 224 -1.55 -1.59 -20.69
CA ILE A 224 -0.93 -2.59 -19.80
C ILE A 224 -1.31 -2.29 -18.34
N TYR A 225 -1.24 -1.01 -17.94
CA TYR A 225 -1.67 -0.57 -16.61
C TYR A 225 -3.17 -0.79 -16.38
N HIS A 226 -4.04 -0.49 -17.35
CA HIS A 226 -5.49 -0.74 -17.25
C HIS A 226 -5.81 -2.21 -16.99
N ARG A 227 -5.10 -3.14 -17.61
CA ARG A 227 -5.28 -4.59 -17.41
C ARG A 227 -4.77 -5.07 -16.04
N ILE A 228 -3.57 -4.67 -15.64
CA ILE A 228 -2.98 -5.10 -14.35
C ILE A 228 -3.75 -4.50 -13.16
N LEU A 229 -4.28 -3.28 -13.31
CA LEU A 229 -4.86 -2.50 -12.22
C LEU A 229 -6.38 -2.33 -12.28
N ARG A 230 -7.11 -2.96 -13.21
CA ARG A 230 -8.57 -2.77 -13.41
C ARG A 230 -9.35 -2.65 -12.09
N PHE A 231 -9.37 -3.73 -11.31
CA PHE A 231 -10.08 -3.78 -10.01
C PHE A 231 -9.43 -2.92 -8.91
N THR A 232 -8.11 -2.73 -8.96
CA THR A 232 -7.39 -1.82 -8.05
C THR A 232 -7.84 -0.37 -8.24
N ASN A 233 -8.00 0.07 -9.49
CA ASN A 233 -8.50 1.41 -9.84
C ASN A 233 -9.96 1.58 -9.37
N TYR A 234 -10.82 0.58 -9.53
CA TYR A 234 -12.18 0.60 -8.96
C TYR A 234 -12.16 0.71 -7.43
N MET A 235 -11.35 -0.07 -6.72
CA MET A 235 -11.20 0.01 -5.27
C MET A 235 -10.70 1.40 -4.82
N VAL A 236 -9.70 1.97 -5.51
CA VAL A 236 -9.19 3.33 -5.24
C VAL A 236 -10.28 4.37 -5.46
N ALA A 237 -11.09 4.27 -6.52
CA ALA A 237 -12.19 5.19 -6.79
C ALA A 237 -13.32 5.07 -5.76
N MET A 238 -13.72 3.85 -5.35
CA MET A 238 -14.76 3.64 -4.33
C MET A 238 -14.38 4.22 -2.97
N VAL A 239 -13.11 4.06 -2.56
CA VAL A 239 -12.59 4.68 -1.33
C VAL A 239 -12.51 6.21 -1.48
N ASN A 240 -12.07 6.72 -2.64
CA ASN A 240 -12.02 8.16 -2.93
C ASN A 240 -13.38 8.82 -3.23
N LYS A 241 -14.47 8.05 -3.11
CA LYS A 241 -15.87 8.50 -3.16
C LYS A 241 -16.63 8.17 -1.88
N ASN A 242 -15.91 7.71 -0.84
CA ASN A 242 -16.45 7.34 0.47
C ASN A 242 -17.62 6.32 0.42
N LEU A 243 -17.69 5.49 -0.63
CA LEU A 243 -18.77 4.51 -0.85
C LEU A 243 -18.67 3.30 0.09
N LEU A 244 -17.47 3.03 0.60
CA LEU A 244 -17.18 1.93 1.52
C LEU A 244 -17.15 2.48 2.95
N PRO A 245 -17.99 1.99 3.88
CA PRO A 245 -18.02 2.46 5.26
C PRO A 245 -16.81 1.90 6.04
N LEU A 246 -15.65 2.50 5.83
CA LEU A 246 -14.38 2.16 6.48
C LEU A 246 -14.16 2.94 7.79
N GLN A 247 -15.06 3.85 8.16
CA GLN A 247 -15.03 4.58 9.43
C GLN A 247 -15.77 3.80 10.52
N ILE A 248 -15.11 3.57 11.66
CA ILE A 248 -15.71 3.00 12.86
C ILE A 248 -15.80 4.08 13.93
N ARG A 249 -17.01 4.32 14.42
CA ARG A 249 -17.28 5.14 15.61
C ARG A 249 -17.33 4.24 16.84
N VAL A 250 -16.27 4.22 17.64
CA VAL A 250 -16.26 3.54 18.93
C VAL A 250 -16.51 4.57 20.04
N PRO A 251 -17.55 4.40 20.89
CA PRO A 251 -17.82 5.30 22.00
C PRO A 251 -16.56 5.52 22.87
N HIS A 252 -16.28 6.78 23.20
CA HIS A 252 -15.12 7.24 23.98
C HIS A 252 -13.72 7.07 23.33
N ILE A 253 -13.58 6.34 22.22
CA ILE A 253 -12.26 5.98 21.62
C ILE A 253 -11.95 6.75 20.32
N CYS A 254 -12.83 7.68 19.93
CA CYS A 254 -12.78 8.49 18.70
C CYS A 254 -13.13 7.71 17.41
N ASP A 255 -13.42 8.45 16.33
CA ASP A 255 -13.73 7.91 15.01
C ASP A 255 -12.42 7.53 14.29
N PHE A 256 -12.27 6.26 13.87
CA PHE A 256 -11.06 5.78 13.19
C PHE A 256 -11.35 5.02 11.89
N HIS A 257 -10.44 5.14 10.93
CA HIS A 257 -10.48 4.41 9.68
C HIS A 257 -9.89 3.00 9.84
N TYR A 258 -10.66 1.98 9.47
CA TYR A 258 -10.29 0.57 9.55
C TYR A 258 -10.32 -0.09 8.17
N LEU A 259 -9.19 -0.69 7.79
CA LEU A 259 -9.09 -1.58 6.63
C LEU A 259 -8.01 -2.62 6.92
N SER A 260 -8.41 -3.86 7.21
CA SER A 260 -7.51 -5.02 7.33
C SER A 260 -7.35 -5.75 6.00
N ARG A 261 -6.37 -6.67 5.90
CA ARG A 261 -6.27 -7.57 4.73
C ARG A 261 -7.49 -8.46 4.59
N GLY A 262 -8.06 -8.93 5.72
CA GLY A 262 -9.27 -9.75 5.73
C GLY A 262 -10.51 -9.00 5.21
N LEU A 263 -10.66 -7.71 5.56
CA LEU A 263 -11.75 -6.89 5.03
C LEU A 263 -11.53 -6.59 3.55
N LYS A 264 -10.31 -6.18 3.18
CA LYS A 264 -9.95 -5.91 1.78
C LYS A 264 -10.24 -7.13 0.88
N TRP A 265 -9.83 -8.33 1.30
CA TRP A 265 -10.07 -9.55 0.54
C TRP A 265 -11.56 -9.85 0.38
N ASN A 266 -12.37 -9.68 1.43
CA ASN A 266 -13.82 -9.85 1.36
C ASN A 266 -14.49 -8.86 0.39
N LEU A 267 -14.03 -7.61 0.38
CA LEU A 267 -14.50 -6.58 -0.56
C LEU A 267 -14.11 -6.92 -2.01
N GLU A 268 -12.86 -7.32 -2.25
CA GLU A 268 -12.39 -7.71 -3.59
C GLU A 268 -13.11 -8.98 -4.09
N PHE A 269 -13.35 -9.96 -3.21
CA PHE A 269 -14.14 -11.15 -3.52
C PHE A 269 -15.58 -10.80 -3.89
N LEU A 270 -16.29 -10.04 -3.04
CA LEU A 270 -17.66 -9.60 -3.28
C LEU A 270 -17.81 -8.82 -4.61
N LEU A 271 -16.94 -7.84 -4.81
CA LEU A 271 -17.12 -6.81 -5.84
C LEU A 271 -16.52 -7.18 -7.20
N PHE A 272 -15.54 -8.09 -7.25
CA PHE A 272 -14.80 -8.40 -8.49
C PHE A 272 -14.64 -9.90 -8.78
N SER A 273 -14.37 -10.74 -7.77
CA SER A 273 -13.90 -12.13 -8.01
C SER A 273 -14.93 -13.24 -7.72
N SER A 274 -16.09 -12.91 -7.15
CA SER A 274 -17.15 -13.89 -6.89
C SER A 274 -17.90 -14.29 -8.17
N PRO A 275 -18.34 -15.56 -8.32
CA PRO A 275 -19.18 -16.00 -9.45
C PRO A 275 -20.50 -15.22 -9.61
N TRP A 276 -20.96 -14.57 -8.54
CA TRP A 276 -22.16 -13.73 -8.55
C TRP A 276 -21.86 -12.21 -8.49
N SER A 277 -20.59 -11.81 -8.61
CA SER A 277 -20.18 -10.40 -8.63
C SER A 277 -20.77 -9.65 -9.85
N PRO A 278 -20.70 -8.30 -9.89
CA PRO A 278 -21.11 -7.49 -11.04
C PRO A 278 -20.41 -7.83 -12.37
N TRP A 279 -19.29 -8.55 -12.32
CA TRP A 279 -18.45 -8.91 -13.45
C TRP A 279 -18.83 -10.27 -14.03
N GLU A 280 -18.70 -10.41 -15.34
CA GLU A 280 -18.95 -11.66 -16.07
C GLU A 280 -17.65 -12.40 -16.36
N ASN A 281 -16.67 -11.66 -16.87
CA ASN A 281 -15.28 -12.07 -17.07
C ASN A 281 -14.35 -11.03 -16.42
N CYS A 282 -13.04 -11.30 -16.34
CA CYS A 282 -12.04 -10.41 -15.75
C CYS A 282 -12.03 -8.98 -16.33
N TRP A 283 -12.61 -8.76 -17.52
CA TRP A 283 -12.57 -7.51 -18.28
C TRP A 283 -13.94 -6.90 -18.64
N GLN A 284 -15.08 -7.54 -18.30
CA GLN A 284 -16.41 -7.06 -18.70
C GLN A 284 -17.41 -7.08 -17.55
N LEU A 285 -18.07 -5.93 -17.37
CA LEU A 285 -19.18 -5.74 -16.43
C LEU A 285 -20.45 -6.29 -17.07
N ARG A 286 -21.22 -7.10 -16.34
CA ARG A 286 -22.47 -7.70 -16.85
C ARG A 286 -23.40 -6.62 -17.39
N GLU A 287 -23.92 -6.81 -18.59
CA GLU A 287 -24.73 -5.80 -19.31
C GLU A 287 -25.97 -5.34 -18.50
N CYS A 288 -26.49 -6.16 -17.59
CA CYS A 288 -27.58 -5.77 -16.70
C CYS A 288 -27.24 -4.59 -15.75
N TYR A 289 -25.97 -4.37 -15.40
CA TYR A 289 -25.54 -3.22 -14.59
C TYR A 289 -25.46 -1.91 -15.39
N LYS A 290 -25.41 -1.99 -16.73
CA LYS A 290 -25.42 -0.82 -17.62
C LYS A 290 -26.85 -0.29 -17.85
N ASP A 291 -27.84 -1.18 -17.73
CA ASP A 291 -29.28 -0.89 -17.83
C ASP A 291 -29.83 -0.15 -16.59
N HIS A 292 -30.47 1.00 -16.79
CA HIS A 292 -31.06 1.80 -15.71
C HIS A 292 -32.27 1.10 -15.05
N SER A 293 -33.08 0.35 -15.81
CA SER A 293 -34.33 -0.25 -15.32
C SER A 293 -34.10 -1.28 -14.21
N LYS A 294 -32.95 -1.96 -14.22
CA LYS A 294 -32.60 -3.05 -13.30
C LYS A 294 -31.91 -2.59 -12.02
N ARG A 295 -31.61 -1.29 -11.87
CA ARG A 295 -30.94 -0.65 -10.71
C ARG A 295 -31.39 -1.21 -9.35
N MET A 296 -32.70 -1.14 -9.06
CA MET A 296 -33.27 -1.57 -7.77
C MET A 296 -33.24 -3.10 -7.58
N MET A 297 -33.32 -3.88 -8.66
CA MET A 297 -33.22 -5.34 -8.62
C MET A 297 -31.79 -5.77 -8.27
N LEU A 298 -30.79 -5.14 -8.90
CA LEU A 298 -29.37 -5.40 -8.67
C LEU A 298 -28.93 -4.95 -7.27
N ALA A 299 -29.40 -3.79 -6.79
CA ALA A 299 -29.13 -3.34 -5.42
C ALA A 299 -29.61 -4.36 -4.37
N ARG A 300 -30.83 -4.89 -4.53
CA ARG A 300 -31.38 -5.96 -3.67
C ARG A 300 -30.65 -7.29 -3.81
N GLN A 301 -30.06 -7.59 -4.97
CA GLN A 301 -29.22 -8.77 -5.17
C GLN A 301 -27.88 -8.61 -4.43
N LEU A 302 -27.21 -7.47 -4.60
CA LEU A 302 -25.94 -7.15 -3.93
C LEU A 302 -26.11 -7.09 -2.40
N GLU A 303 -27.21 -6.53 -1.90
CA GLU A 303 -27.60 -6.56 -0.49
C GLU A 303 -27.66 -8.00 0.06
N LYS A 304 -28.29 -8.94 -0.66
CA LYS A 304 -28.36 -10.35 -0.26
C LYS A 304 -27.00 -11.02 -0.27
N GLN A 305 -26.15 -10.70 -1.25
CA GLN A 305 -24.77 -11.22 -1.33
C GLN A 305 -23.93 -10.72 -0.16
N ILE A 306 -24.03 -9.43 0.19
CA ILE A 306 -23.37 -8.83 1.36
C ILE A 306 -23.84 -9.53 2.65
N MET A 307 -25.15 -9.75 2.81
CA MET A 307 -25.72 -10.43 3.99
C MET A 307 -25.17 -11.86 4.14
N TRP A 308 -25.18 -12.67 3.07
CA TRP A 308 -24.65 -14.03 3.11
C TRP A 308 -23.15 -14.07 3.37
N LEU A 309 -22.37 -13.17 2.74
CA LEU A 309 -20.93 -13.08 2.98
C LEU A 309 -20.61 -12.68 4.43
N ALA A 310 -21.36 -11.72 5.01
CA ALA A 310 -21.22 -11.32 6.41
C ALA A 310 -21.54 -12.49 7.36
N LEU A 311 -22.62 -13.24 7.10
CA LEU A 311 -23.02 -14.40 7.90
C LEU A 311 -21.99 -15.54 7.83
N ILE A 312 -21.45 -15.83 6.64
CA ILE A 312 -20.39 -16.83 6.45
C ILE A 312 -19.10 -16.42 7.17
N ASN A 313 -18.71 -15.14 7.09
CA ASN A 313 -17.55 -14.64 7.86
C ASN A 313 -17.80 -14.75 9.37
N LEU A 314 -19.01 -14.46 9.85
CA LEU A 314 -19.37 -14.59 11.27
C LEU A 314 -19.32 -16.05 11.76
N LEU A 315 -19.79 -17.00 10.95
CA LEU A 315 -19.74 -18.43 11.25
C LEU A 315 -18.30 -18.97 11.28
N LEU A 316 -17.45 -18.50 10.36
CA LEU A 316 -16.03 -18.90 10.29
C LEU A 316 -15.12 -18.12 11.25
N ALA A 317 -15.60 -16.99 11.81
CA ALA A 317 -14.83 -16.11 12.68
C ALA A 317 -14.05 -16.83 13.79
N PRO A 318 -14.61 -17.75 14.61
CA PRO A 318 -13.84 -18.42 15.68
C PRO A 318 -12.68 -19.29 15.13
N LEU A 319 -12.86 -19.96 14.00
CA LEU A 319 -11.80 -20.78 13.38
C LEU A 319 -10.68 -19.90 12.81
N ILE A 320 -11.05 -18.83 12.10
CA ILE A 320 -10.09 -17.86 11.54
C ILE A 320 -9.38 -17.12 12.68
N GLN A 321 -10.08 -16.79 13.79
CA GLN A 321 -9.51 -16.15 14.96
C GLN A 321 -8.47 -17.03 15.66
N ALA A 322 -8.77 -18.33 15.85
CA ALA A 322 -7.81 -19.29 16.39
C ALA A 322 -6.54 -19.37 15.51
N TRP A 323 -6.70 -19.46 14.19
CA TRP A 323 -5.58 -19.41 13.26
C TRP A 323 -4.78 -18.10 13.34
N GLN A 324 -5.44 -16.94 13.41
CA GLN A 324 -4.76 -15.63 13.52
C GLN A 324 -3.99 -15.49 14.84
N ILE A 325 -4.52 -15.98 15.96
CA ILE A 325 -3.82 -15.96 17.25
C ILE A 325 -2.57 -16.83 17.21
N LEU A 326 -2.67 -18.07 16.69
CA LEU A 326 -1.53 -18.97 16.55
C LEU A 326 -0.47 -18.41 15.59
N TYR A 327 -0.90 -17.96 14.40
CA TYR A 327 0.00 -17.36 13.41
C TYR A 327 0.68 -16.08 13.95
N PHE A 328 -0.05 -15.22 14.68
CA PHE A 328 0.53 -14.06 15.34
C PHE A 328 1.58 -14.48 16.37
N PHE A 329 1.25 -15.41 17.27
CA PHE A 329 2.17 -15.90 18.30
C PHE A 329 3.48 -16.42 17.69
N PHE A 330 3.41 -17.35 16.73
CA PHE A 330 4.60 -17.96 16.14
C PHE A 330 5.46 -17.00 15.29
N ASN A 331 4.88 -15.94 14.71
CA ASN A 331 5.65 -14.97 13.90
C ASN A 331 6.14 -13.74 14.70
N TYR A 332 5.53 -13.41 15.84
CA TYR A 332 5.82 -12.16 16.56
C TYR A 332 6.32 -12.34 18.01
N ALA A 333 6.21 -13.52 18.63
CA ALA A 333 6.68 -13.72 20.01
C ALA A 333 8.21 -13.53 20.15
N GLU A 334 9.02 -13.96 19.17
CA GLU A 334 10.46 -13.67 19.15
C GLU A 334 10.72 -12.17 19.06
N LEU A 335 10.05 -11.49 18.12
CA LEU A 335 10.22 -10.06 17.89
C LEU A 335 9.87 -9.22 19.12
N ILE A 336 8.80 -9.59 19.83
CA ILE A 336 8.35 -9.00 21.10
C ILE A 336 9.41 -9.20 22.19
N LYS A 337 9.92 -10.43 22.36
CA LYS A 337 10.93 -10.76 23.38
C LYS A 337 12.27 -10.07 23.11
N ARG A 338 12.68 -9.98 21.85
CA ARG A 338 14.00 -9.48 21.42
C ARG A 338 14.04 -7.97 21.23
N SER A 339 12.94 -7.36 20.80
CA SER A 339 12.92 -5.96 20.37
C SER A 339 11.52 -5.34 20.52
N PRO A 340 11.02 -5.15 21.76
CA PRO A 340 9.68 -4.59 22.00
C PRO A 340 9.49 -3.19 21.37
N ALA A 341 10.56 -2.39 21.31
CA ALA A 341 10.58 -1.10 20.61
C ALA A 341 10.19 -1.19 19.11
N SER A 342 10.39 -2.34 18.45
CA SER A 342 10.04 -2.54 17.03
C SER A 342 8.52 -2.49 16.76
N LEU A 343 7.68 -2.65 17.80
CA LEU A 343 6.24 -2.45 17.73
C LEU A 343 5.80 -0.99 17.88
N GLY A 344 6.64 -0.16 18.52
CA GLY A 344 6.51 1.29 18.60
C GLY A 344 6.93 2.04 17.34
N LEU A 345 7.55 1.35 16.37
CA LEU A 345 7.80 1.89 15.03
C LEU A 345 6.48 2.12 14.27
N ARG A 346 6.46 3.13 13.39
CA ARG A 346 5.29 3.49 12.58
C ARG A 346 5.33 2.87 11.18
N THR A 347 4.13 2.59 10.66
CA THR A 347 3.89 1.93 9.38
C THR A 347 2.65 2.50 8.70
N TRP A 348 2.70 2.68 7.39
CA TRP A 348 1.54 3.10 6.60
C TRP A 348 0.40 2.07 6.72
N SER A 349 -0.80 2.53 7.09
CA SER A 349 -1.98 1.68 7.20
C SER A 349 -2.41 1.14 5.82
N LEU A 350 -3.16 0.04 5.78
CA LEU A 350 -3.67 -0.46 4.49
C LEU A 350 -4.71 0.52 3.90
N TYR A 351 -5.43 1.25 4.74
CA TYR A 351 -6.27 2.38 4.34
C TYR A 351 -5.45 3.49 3.65
N ALA A 352 -4.31 3.91 4.23
CA ALA A 352 -3.36 4.82 3.59
C ALA A 352 -2.87 4.31 2.22
N ARG A 353 -2.59 3.01 2.07
CA ARG A 353 -2.17 2.41 0.79
C ARG A 353 -3.24 2.38 -0.30
N VAL A 354 -4.50 2.69 0.00
CA VAL A 354 -5.58 2.84 -1.00
C VAL A 354 -5.94 4.31 -1.22
N THR A 355 -6.03 5.12 -0.15
CA THR A 355 -6.30 6.56 -0.26
C THR A 355 -5.17 7.32 -0.94
N LEU A 356 -3.91 7.06 -0.56
CA LEU A 356 -2.74 7.78 -1.07
C LEU A 356 -2.25 7.25 -2.44
N ARG A 357 -2.93 6.28 -3.05
CA ARG A 357 -2.56 5.70 -4.34
C ARG A 357 -3.17 6.48 -5.50
N HIS A 358 -2.38 6.79 -6.52
CA HIS A 358 -2.86 7.37 -7.78
C HIS A 358 -3.67 6.33 -8.58
N PHE A 359 -4.49 6.79 -9.53
CA PHE A 359 -4.97 5.91 -10.59
C PHE A 359 -3.80 5.48 -11.48
N ASN A 360 -3.81 4.22 -11.92
CA ASN A 360 -2.73 3.62 -12.70
C ASN A 360 -1.35 3.68 -12.02
N GLU A 361 -1.29 3.45 -10.71
CA GLU A 361 -0.03 3.25 -9.96
C GLU A 361 0.12 1.78 -9.55
N LEU A 362 1.24 1.16 -9.93
CA LEU A 362 1.63 -0.21 -9.58
C LEU A 362 2.09 -0.31 -8.12
N GLU A 363 2.08 -1.53 -7.61
CA GLU A 363 2.32 -1.78 -6.18
C GLU A 363 3.77 -1.47 -5.74
N HIS A 364 4.74 -1.55 -6.65
CA HIS A 364 6.12 -1.14 -6.36
C HIS A 364 6.27 0.38 -6.35
N GLU A 365 5.78 1.09 -7.38
CA GLU A 365 5.77 2.56 -7.44
C GLU A 365 5.19 3.20 -6.16
N LEU A 366 4.01 2.71 -5.72
CA LEU A 366 3.38 3.14 -4.47
C LEU A 366 4.27 2.86 -3.25
N ARG A 367 4.83 1.65 -3.15
CA ARG A 367 5.71 1.23 -2.05
C ARG A 367 6.96 2.11 -1.99
N ASP A 368 7.61 2.37 -3.11
CA ASP A 368 8.89 3.08 -3.16
C ASP A 368 8.71 4.60 -2.93
N ARG A 369 7.52 5.13 -3.27
CA ARG A 369 7.07 6.47 -2.90
C ARG A 369 6.75 6.59 -1.41
N LEU A 370 6.00 5.64 -0.83
CA LEU A 370 5.70 5.60 0.61
C LEU A 370 6.94 5.30 1.47
N ASN A 371 7.94 4.58 0.93
CA ASN A 371 9.24 4.36 1.57
C ASN A 371 10.03 5.68 1.67
N ARG A 372 10.10 6.47 0.58
CA ARG A 372 10.70 7.82 0.62
C ARG A 372 9.99 8.73 1.65
N ALA A 373 8.66 8.68 1.70
CA ALA A 373 7.87 9.43 2.68
C ALA A 373 8.05 8.97 4.15
N HIS A 374 8.55 7.76 4.42
CA HIS A 374 8.59 7.16 5.76
C HIS A 374 9.48 7.94 6.74
N LYS A 375 10.64 8.43 6.30
CA LYS A 375 11.58 9.18 7.16
C LYS A 375 11.06 10.60 7.51
N PRO A 376 10.55 11.41 6.56
CA PRO A 376 9.83 12.65 6.88
C PRO A 376 8.61 12.42 7.77
N ALA A 377 7.79 11.40 7.51
CA ALA A 377 6.57 11.11 8.27
C ALA A 377 6.86 10.74 9.74
N ASN A 378 7.96 10.02 10.01
CA ASN A 378 8.42 9.76 11.37
C ASN A 378 8.90 11.03 12.06
N LYS A 379 9.73 11.86 11.40
CA LYS A 379 10.17 13.16 11.97
C LYS A 379 8.98 14.05 12.33
N TYR A 380 8.02 14.18 11.42
CA TYR A 380 6.80 14.95 11.63
C TYR A 380 6.02 14.45 12.85
N LEU A 381 5.69 13.15 12.96
CA LEU A 381 4.96 12.67 14.14
C LEU A 381 5.81 12.62 15.43
N ALA A 382 7.13 12.63 15.35
CA ALA A 382 8.01 12.76 16.52
C ALA A 382 7.99 14.17 17.13
N SER A 383 7.74 15.23 16.35
CA SER A 383 7.65 16.60 16.88
C SER A 383 6.41 16.86 17.75
N PHE A 384 5.44 15.93 17.80
CA PHE A 384 4.23 16.02 18.63
C PHE A 384 4.35 15.29 19.98
N SER A 385 5.58 15.15 20.50
CA SER A 385 5.82 14.57 21.83
C SER A 385 5.06 15.34 22.92
N SER A 386 4.33 14.63 23.78
CA SER A 386 3.61 15.20 24.91
C SER A 386 4.52 15.33 26.14
N PRO A 387 4.78 16.54 26.68
CA PRO A 387 5.69 16.73 27.82
C PRO A 387 5.31 15.89 29.05
N ILE A 388 4.00 15.77 29.33
CA ILE A 388 3.47 14.92 30.40
C ILE A 388 3.92 13.46 30.22
N THR A 389 3.84 12.93 29.00
CA THR A 389 4.27 11.55 28.69
C THR A 389 5.78 11.40 28.86
N THR A 390 6.59 12.38 28.46
CA THR A 390 8.04 12.33 28.67
C THR A 390 8.42 12.40 30.16
N VAL A 391 7.71 13.18 30.97
CA VAL A 391 7.91 13.25 32.43
C VAL A 391 7.50 11.94 33.11
N VAL A 392 6.34 11.38 32.76
CA VAL A 392 5.90 10.07 33.28
C VAL A 392 6.89 8.97 32.86
N ALA A 393 7.30 8.94 31.60
CA ALA A 393 8.27 7.96 31.09
C ALA A 393 9.63 8.06 31.81
N LYS A 394 10.18 9.27 31.99
CA LYS A 394 11.44 9.47 32.74
C LYS A 394 11.33 8.98 34.19
N ASN A 395 10.21 9.21 34.87
CA ASN A 395 9.98 8.69 36.23
C ASN A 395 9.82 7.16 36.28
N VAL A 396 9.09 6.55 35.33
CA VAL A 396 8.97 5.08 35.23
C VAL A 396 10.31 4.42 34.89
N VAL A 397 11.12 5.04 34.02
CA VAL A 397 12.49 4.61 33.73
C VAL A 397 13.36 4.65 34.99
N PHE A 398 13.29 5.73 35.79
CA PHE A 398 14.03 5.82 37.05
C PHE A 398 13.63 4.69 38.02
N LEU A 399 12.34 4.58 38.37
CA LEU A 399 11.85 3.59 39.34
C LEU A 399 12.15 2.14 38.91
N SER A 400 11.91 1.81 37.64
CA SER A 400 12.20 0.45 37.12
C SER A 400 13.69 0.16 37.03
N ALA A 401 14.52 1.12 36.61
CA ALA A 401 15.97 0.94 36.55
C ALA A 401 16.62 0.82 37.93
N SER A 402 16.14 1.55 38.94
CA SER A 402 16.66 1.45 40.31
C SER A 402 16.40 0.06 40.91
N VAL A 403 15.17 -0.45 40.85
CA VAL A 403 14.85 -1.79 41.39
C VAL A 403 15.55 -2.89 40.58
N LEU A 404 15.54 -2.80 39.25
CA LEU A 404 16.25 -3.74 38.38
C LEU A 404 17.76 -3.74 38.64
N GLY A 405 18.37 -2.56 38.84
CA GLY A 405 19.80 -2.41 39.13
C GLY A 405 20.20 -3.06 40.45
N VAL A 406 19.41 -2.86 41.51
CA VAL A 406 19.65 -3.54 42.81
C VAL A 406 19.55 -5.06 42.66
N LEU A 407 18.51 -5.57 41.98
CA LEU A 407 18.36 -7.01 41.76
C LEU A 407 19.51 -7.59 40.94
N VAL A 408 19.95 -6.91 39.88
CA VAL A 408 21.10 -7.35 39.06
C VAL A 408 22.41 -7.32 39.85
N VAL A 409 22.66 -6.30 40.68
CA VAL A 409 23.86 -6.26 41.53
C VAL A 409 23.84 -7.39 42.56
N LEU A 410 22.69 -7.68 43.18
CA LEU A 410 22.55 -8.82 44.10
C LEU A 410 22.78 -10.15 43.38
N SER A 411 22.22 -10.35 42.17
CA SER A 411 22.45 -11.56 41.35
C SER A 411 23.88 -11.70 40.78
N VAL A 412 24.70 -10.64 40.82
CA VAL A 412 26.12 -10.68 40.45
C VAL A 412 27.02 -10.87 41.69
N TYR A 413 26.54 -10.46 42.87
CA TYR A 413 27.20 -10.75 44.15
C TYR A 413 26.99 -12.21 44.58
N ASP A 414 25.78 -12.75 44.36
CA ASP A 414 25.40 -14.12 44.71
C ASP A 414 24.39 -14.67 43.69
N GLU A 415 24.72 -15.77 43.02
CA GLU A 415 23.85 -16.41 42.02
C GLU A 415 22.59 -17.04 42.65
N ASP A 416 22.60 -17.41 43.94
CA ASP A 416 21.45 -18.02 44.61
C ASP A 416 20.23 -17.07 44.64
N VAL A 417 20.46 -15.75 44.54
CA VAL A 417 19.41 -14.72 44.38
C VAL A 417 18.51 -14.99 43.16
N LEU A 418 19.03 -15.59 42.09
CA LEU A 418 18.25 -15.96 40.90
C LEU A 418 17.35 -17.19 41.13
N THR A 419 17.60 -17.98 42.17
CA THR A 419 16.79 -19.16 42.53
C THR A 419 15.57 -18.80 43.38
N VAL A 420 15.57 -17.60 43.98
CA VAL A 420 14.49 -17.09 44.84
C VAL A 420 13.21 -16.88 44.02
N GLU A 421 12.07 -17.23 44.62
CA GLU A 421 10.77 -17.20 43.95
C GLU A 421 10.44 -15.82 43.37
N HIS A 422 9.92 -15.83 42.14
CA HIS A 422 9.62 -14.68 41.30
C HIS A 422 10.78 -13.71 40.94
N VAL A 423 12.00 -13.80 41.49
CA VAL A 423 13.08 -12.82 41.18
C VAL A 423 13.38 -12.72 39.69
N LEU A 424 13.54 -13.84 38.99
CA LEU A 424 13.72 -13.86 37.53
C LEU A 424 12.51 -13.29 36.76
N SER A 425 11.29 -13.47 37.29
CA SER A 425 10.06 -12.89 36.72
C SER A 425 10.00 -11.38 36.93
N ILE A 426 10.42 -10.89 38.10
CA ILE A 426 10.49 -9.47 38.41
C ILE A 426 11.56 -8.79 37.55
N ILE A 427 12.75 -9.38 37.42
CA ILE A 427 13.83 -8.89 36.54
C ILE A 427 13.35 -8.77 35.09
N THR A 428 12.66 -9.79 34.56
CA THR A 428 12.16 -9.76 33.18
C THR A 428 10.99 -8.80 32.97
N ILE A 429 10.05 -8.69 33.93
CA ILE A 429 8.95 -7.72 33.86
C ILE A 429 9.48 -6.28 33.96
N LEU A 430 10.39 -5.99 34.91
CA LEU A 430 11.02 -4.67 35.04
C LEU A 430 11.86 -4.32 33.81
N GLY A 431 12.58 -5.28 33.22
CA GLY A 431 13.29 -5.09 31.96
C GLY A 431 12.36 -4.71 30.80
N CYS A 432 11.21 -5.39 30.68
CA CYS A 432 10.17 -5.04 29.69
C CYS A 432 9.56 -3.65 29.94
N ILE A 433 9.24 -3.31 31.19
CA ILE A 433 8.72 -1.97 31.57
C ILE A 433 9.75 -0.89 31.26
N LEU A 434 11.02 -1.09 31.63
CA LEU A 434 12.13 -0.17 31.37
C LEU A 434 12.34 0.04 29.86
N ALA A 435 12.29 -1.02 29.05
CA ALA A 435 12.40 -0.93 27.60
C ALA A 435 11.22 -0.18 26.96
N ALA A 436 9.99 -0.43 27.43
CA ALA A 436 8.78 0.25 26.96
C ALA A 436 8.73 1.74 27.40
N ALA A 437 9.16 2.04 28.63
CA ALA A 437 9.23 3.42 29.11
C ALA A 437 10.34 4.21 28.38
N ARG A 438 11.49 3.58 28.08
CA ARG A 438 12.53 4.20 27.25
C ARG A 438 12.06 4.49 25.82
N SER A 439 11.24 3.64 25.19
CA SER A 439 10.71 3.93 23.85
C SER A 439 9.61 4.99 23.80
N LEU A 440 9.11 5.46 24.96
CA LEU A 440 8.25 6.64 25.08
C LEU A 440 9.04 7.94 25.31
N ILE A 441 10.33 7.85 25.64
CA ILE A 441 11.26 8.97 25.64
C ILE A 441 11.79 9.08 24.21
N GLY A 442 11.44 10.16 23.50
CA GLY A 442 12.04 10.45 22.20
C GLY A 442 13.55 10.67 22.33
N GLU A 443 14.32 10.32 21.31
CA GLU A 443 15.75 10.62 21.27
C GLU A 443 15.96 12.14 21.38
N GLU A 444 16.56 12.59 22.48
CA GLU A 444 16.89 14.01 22.71
C GLU A 444 18.14 14.44 21.90
N ASP A 445 18.67 13.54 21.07
CA ASP A 445 19.91 13.67 20.33
C ASP A 445 19.78 14.50 19.03
N ARG A 446 20.63 15.53 18.96
CA ARG A 446 21.11 16.18 17.72
C ARG A 446 20.17 17.10 16.93
N ILE A 447 19.27 17.83 17.61
CA ILE A 447 18.90 19.20 17.18
C ILE A 447 19.04 20.14 18.38
N GLY A 448 20.13 20.90 18.42
CA GLY A 448 20.50 21.72 19.58
C GLY A 448 19.65 22.99 19.72
N GLY A 449 19.01 23.15 20.88
CA GLY A 449 18.68 24.45 21.49
C GLY A 449 17.69 25.40 20.79
N GLY A 450 17.23 25.10 19.57
CA GLY A 450 16.42 26.03 18.78
C GLY A 450 15.22 25.39 18.09
N CYS A 451 14.07 26.08 18.18
CA CYS A 451 12.90 25.89 17.32
C CYS A 451 12.16 24.54 17.39
N THR A 452 11.92 24.01 18.59
CA THR A 452 10.81 23.05 18.87
C THR A 452 9.44 23.72 18.77
N GLY A 453 9.18 24.43 17.67
CA GLY A 453 8.03 25.30 17.46
C GLY A 453 7.13 24.88 16.29
N PRO A 454 5.92 25.46 16.18
CA PRO A 454 4.91 25.06 15.20
C PRO A 454 5.40 25.15 13.74
N ALA A 455 6.26 26.13 13.43
CA ALA A 455 6.83 26.30 12.09
C ALA A 455 7.58 25.05 11.57
N TRP A 456 8.26 24.29 12.45
CA TRP A 456 8.99 23.09 12.05
C TRP A 456 8.06 21.91 11.71
N GLY A 457 6.86 21.88 12.32
CA GLY A 457 5.81 20.94 11.97
C GLY A 457 5.29 21.15 10.54
N GLU A 458 4.99 22.40 10.17
CA GLU A 458 4.64 22.77 8.79
C GLU A 458 5.77 22.43 7.81
N GLU A 459 7.03 22.68 8.19
CA GLU A 459 8.20 22.43 7.36
C GLU A 459 8.37 20.95 7.02
N LEU A 460 8.34 20.07 8.02
CA LEU A 460 8.40 18.62 7.84
C LEU A 460 7.17 18.09 7.09
N PHE A 461 6.00 18.71 7.28
CA PHE A 461 4.78 18.33 6.58
C PHE A 461 4.86 18.61 5.07
N VAL A 462 5.57 19.66 4.63
CA VAL A 462 5.85 19.88 3.20
C VAL A 462 6.73 18.76 2.61
N GLN A 463 7.73 18.26 3.36
CA GLN A 463 8.53 17.10 2.93
C GLN A 463 7.70 15.82 2.82
N VAL A 464 6.75 15.61 3.76
CA VAL A 464 5.78 14.52 3.68
C VAL A 464 4.89 14.69 2.44
N LEU A 465 4.33 15.88 2.20
CA LEU A 465 3.48 16.17 1.04
C LEU A 465 4.21 15.95 -0.29
N GLY A 466 5.46 16.39 -0.40
CA GLY A 466 6.27 16.22 -1.60
C GLY A 466 6.46 14.77 -2.04
N HIS A 467 6.35 13.80 -1.12
CA HIS A 467 6.39 12.36 -1.46
C HIS A 467 5.01 11.68 -1.41
N VAL A 468 4.11 12.10 -0.53
CA VAL A 468 2.78 11.48 -0.36
C VAL A 468 1.76 11.94 -1.41
N HIS A 469 1.91 13.17 -1.91
CA HIS A 469 1.06 13.88 -2.88
C HIS A 469 -0.42 14.09 -2.52
N TYR A 470 -0.97 13.30 -1.59
CA TYR A 470 -2.38 13.34 -1.21
C TYR A 470 -2.53 13.66 0.27
N LEU A 471 -2.69 14.94 0.60
CA LEU A 471 -3.04 15.41 1.94
C LEU A 471 -4.14 16.49 1.80
N PRO A 472 -5.12 16.56 2.72
CA PRO A 472 -6.17 17.57 2.64
C PRO A 472 -5.61 19.00 2.61
N ALA A 473 -6.03 19.82 1.65
CA ALA A 473 -5.58 21.21 1.55
C ALA A 473 -5.82 22.02 2.84
N ALA A 474 -6.89 21.69 3.55
CA ALA A 474 -7.26 22.27 4.85
C ALA A 474 -6.29 21.94 6.02
N TRP A 475 -5.26 21.12 5.79
CA TRP A 475 -4.20 20.85 6.78
C TRP A 475 -3.01 21.83 6.65
N LYS A 476 -2.81 22.51 5.51
CA LYS A 476 -1.72 23.50 5.35
C LYS A 476 -1.97 24.71 6.26
N GLY A 477 -0.94 25.18 6.97
CA GLY A 477 -1.08 26.24 7.97
C GLY A 477 -1.74 25.79 9.28
N ARG A 478 -2.10 24.50 9.37
CA ARG A 478 -2.59 23.82 10.57
C ARG A 478 -1.86 22.49 10.82
N ALA A 479 -0.78 22.19 10.10
CA ALA A 479 -0.02 20.97 10.29
C ALA A 479 0.63 20.93 11.68
N HIS A 480 0.91 22.10 12.26
CA HIS A 480 1.34 22.21 13.65
C HIS A 480 0.26 21.87 14.71
N THR A 481 -0.99 21.59 14.34
CA THR A 481 -2.05 21.25 15.31
C THR A 481 -2.09 19.76 15.62
N LYS A 482 -2.47 19.43 16.86
CA LYS A 482 -2.62 18.04 17.31
C LYS A 482 -3.70 17.29 16.54
N ASP A 483 -4.71 17.99 16.02
CA ASP A 483 -5.82 17.39 15.26
C ASP A 483 -5.33 16.88 13.91
N VAL A 484 -4.52 17.67 13.19
CA VAL A 484 -3.89 17.24 11.94
C VAL A 484 -2.90 16.10 12.19
N ALA A 485 -2.11 16.16 13.27
CA ALA A 485 -1.24 15.05 13.67
C ALA A 485 -2.04 13.77 14.00
N ALA A 486 -3.20 13.87 14.67
CA ALA A 486 -4.07 12.75 15.00
C ALA A 486 -4.71 12.11 13.75
N HIS A 487 -5.19 12.92 12.79
CA HIS A 487 -5.69 12.41 11.52
C HIS A 487 -4.57 11.78 10.68
N PHE A 488 -3.40 12.40 10.59
CA PHE A 488 -2.24 11.82 9.90
C PHE A 488 -1.76 10.52 10.56
N GLN A 489 -1.88 10.37 11.89
CA GLN A 489 -1.61 9.10 12.58
C GLN A 489 -2.55 7.96 12.17
N GLN A 490 -3.76 8.21 11.64
CA GLN A 490 -4.61 7.15 11.08
C GLN A 490 -4.07 6.62 9.73
N LEU A 491 -3.34 7.47 8.99
CA LEU A 491 -2.60 7.07 7.80
C LEU A 491 -1.26 6.41 8.16
N PHE A 492 -0.57 6.94 9.18
CA PHE A 492 0.76 6.52 9.61
C PHE A 492 0.80 6.02 11.07
N GLN A 493 0.09 4.91 11.27
CA GLN A 493 -0.16 4.30 12.58
C GLN A 493 1.04 3.50 13.13
N PHE A 494 1.03 3.24 14.43
CA PHE A 494 1.98 2.32 15.07
C PHE A 494 1.84 0.88 14.55
N ARG A 495 2.96 0.16 14.45
CA ARG A 495 2.98 -1.26 14.03
C ARG A 495 2.17 -2.14 14.98
N ALA A 496 2.16 -1.84 16.29
CA ALA A 496 1.28 -2.49 17.27
C ALA A 496 -0.21 -2.38 16.87
N ILE A 497 -0.68 -1.19 16.48
CA ILE A 497 -2.07 -0.95 16.06
C ILE A 497 -2.37 -1.66 14.74
N TYR A 498 -1.43 -1.64 13.78
CA TYR A 498 -1.56 -2.40 12.54
C TYR A 498 -1.81 -3.89 12.81
N ILE A 499 -1.00 -4.51 13.67
CA ILE A 499 -1.12 -5.93 13.98
C ILE A 499 -2.41 -6.21 14.78
N LEU A 500 -2.79 -5.35 15.72
CA LEU A 500 -4.06 -5.47 16.47
C LEU A 500 -5.28 -5.46 15.52
N PHE A 501 -5.28 -4.62 14.50
CA PHE A 501 -6.36 -4.58 13.51
C PHE A 501 -6.40 -5.83 12.61
N GLU A 502 -5.27 -6.44 12.27
CA GLU A 502 -5.26 -7.72 11.55
C GLU A 502 -5.72 -8.87 12.47
N LEU A 503 -5.30 -8.86 13.74
CA LEU A 503 -5.67 -9.86 14.75
C LEU A 503 -7.16 -9.83 15.10
N LEU A 504 -7.77 -8.64 15.19
CA LEU A 504 -9.22 -8.46 15.40
C LEU A 504 -10.05 -8.61 14.11
N SER A 505 -9.40 -8.80 12.95
CA SER A 505 -10.09 -8.82 11.66
C SER A 505 -11.20 -9.87 11.52
N PRO A 506 -11.07 -11.10 12.03
CA PRO A 506 -12.15 -12.09 11.96
C PRO A 506 -13.42 -11.65 12.70
N LEU A 507 -13.26 -10.87 13.78
CA LEU A 507 -14.36 -10.34 14.59
C LEU A 507 -14.97 -9.08 13.97
N LEU A 508 -14.16 -8.18 13.41
CA LEU A 508 -14.63 -6.88 12.90
C LEU A 508 -15.22 -6.93 11.48
N CYS A 509 -14.75 -7.85 10.62
CA CYS A 509 -15.21 -7.93 9.23
C CYS A 509 -16.73 -8.13 9.07
N PRO A 510 -17.42 -9.04 9.80
CA PRO A 510 -18.86 -9.23 9.65
C PRO A 510 -19.68 -7.95 9.88
N PHE A 511 -19.36 -7.18 10.92
CA PHE A 511 -20.09 -5.94 11.26
C PHE A 511 -19.93 -4.85 10.20
N LEU A 512 -18.73 -4.72 9.61
CA LEU A 512 -18.48 -3.78 8.52
C LEU A 512 -19.17 -4.19 7.22
N LEU A 513 -19.25 -5.49 6.93
CA LEU A 513 -20.06 -6.00 5.82
C LEU A 513 -21.56 -5.75 6.05
N PHE A 514 -22.08 -5.94 7.27
CA PHE A 514 -23.47 -5.55 7.59
C PHE A 514 -23.72 -4.04 7.42
N SER A 515 -22.73 -3.19 7.69
CA SER A 515 -22.80 -1.74 7.44
C SER A 515 -22.80 -1.43 5.94
N LEU A 516 -21.95 -2.10 5.15
CA LEU A 516 -21.85 -1.98 3.69
C LEU A 516 -23.19 -2.25 2.97
N ARG A 517 -24.06 -3.10 3.54
CA ARG A 517 -25.40 -3.41 3.00
C ARG A 517 -26.20 -2.14 2.68
N SER A 518 -26.11 -1.11 3.52
CA SER A 518 -26.80 0.17 3.34
C SER A 518 -26.38 0.92 2.06
N ARG A 519 -25.14 0.71 1.59
CA ARG A 519 -24.54 1.36 0.41
C ARG A 519 -24.69 0.55 -0.88
N ALA A 520 -25.43 -0.57 -0.87
CA ALA A 520 -25.56 -1.45 -2.03
C ALA A 520 -26.16 -0.74 -3.27
N LEU A 521 -27.05 0.24 -3.08
CA LEU A 521 -27.59 1.06 -4.18
C LEU A 521 -26.50 1.97 -4.78
N ASP A 522 -25.81 2.73 -3.94
CA ASP A 522 -24.74 3.66 -4.32
C ASP A 522 -23.61 2.95 -5.10
N ILE A 523 -23.29 1.70 -4.73
CA ILE A 523 -22.30 0.86 -5.41
C ILE A 523 -22.78 0.44 -6.82
N VAL A 524 -24.06 0.10 -7.00
CA VAL A 524 -24.64 -0.24 -8.31
C VAL A 524 -24.67 0.98 -9.22
N ASP A 525 -25.04 2.14 -8.70
CA ASP A 525 -25.02 3.40 -9.45
C ASP A 525 -23.60 3.85 -9.80
N PHE A 526 -22.64 3.66 -8.90
CA PHE A 526 -21.23 3.91 -9.16
C PHE A 526 -20.71 3.02 -10.32
N TYR A 527 -21.04 1.73 -10.32
CA TYR A 527 -20.66 0.84 -11.41
C TYR A 527 -21.24 1.27 -12.76
N ARG A 528 -22.51 1.67 -12.81
CA ARG A 528 -23.16 2.15 -14.04
C ARG A 528 -22.58 3.47 -14.54
N ASN A 529 -22.40 4.45 -13.64
CA ASN A 529 -22.04 5.82 -14.00
C ASN A 529 -20.53 5.97 -14.29
N PHE A 530 -19.66 5.20 -13.60
CA PHE A 530 -18.20 5.35 -13.65
C PHE A 530 -17.45 4.20 -14.35
N THR A 531 -18.15 3.38 -15.15
CA THR A 531 -17.53 2.40 -16.05
C THR A 531 -17.54 2.92 -17.49
N VAL A 532 -16.46 2.70 -18.23
CA VAL A 532 -16.37 3.02 -19.66
C VAL A 532 -15.70 1.86 -20.40
N SER A 533 -16.34 1.39 -21.48
CA SER A 533 -15.81 0.35 -22.35
C SER A 533 -14.74 0.92 -23.28
N VAL A 534 -13.51 0.42 -23.20
CA VAL A 534 -12.38 0.82 -24.07
C VAL A 534 -12.09 -0.25 -25.10
N LEU A 535 -11.98 0.15 -26.37
CA LEU A 535 -11.73 -0.75 -27.50
C LEU A 535 -10.46 -1.59 -27.27
N GLY A 536 -10.61 -2.91 -27.40
CA GLY A 536 -9.57 -3.91 -27.16
C GLY A 536 -9.27 -4.22 -25.69
N ILE A 537 -9.75 -3.44 -24.71
CA ILE A 537 -9.50 -3.63 -23.28
C ILE A 537 -10.75 -4.11 -22.52
N GLY A 538 -11.94 -3.67 -22.92
CA GLY A 538 -13.19 -3.91 -22.17
C GLY A 538 -13.49 -2.81 -21.15
N ASP A 539 -14.23 -3.14 -20.11
CA ASP A 539 -14.82 -2.19 -19.15
C ASP A 539 -13.81 -1.74 -18.09
N VAL A 540 -13.43 -0.45 -18.10
CA VAL A 540 -12.48 0.15 -17.15
C VAL A 540 -13.12 1.24 -16.30
N CYS A 541 -12.53 1.49 -15.13
CA CYS A 541 -12.94 2.61 -14.27
C CYS A 541 -12.63 3.94 -14.97
N SER A 542 -13.66 4.77 -15.16
CA SER A 542 -13.61 6.07 -15.85
C SER A 542 -12.55 7.03 -15.29
N PHE A 543 -12.42 7.13 -13.96
CA PHE A 543 -11.35 7.92 -13.31
C PHE A 543 -9.94 7.50 -13.75
N ALA A 544 -9.73 6.21 -14.06
CA ALA A 544 -8.44 5.68 -14.53
C ALA A 544 -8.17 5.94 -16.03
N GLN A 545 -9.10 6.55 -16.77
CA GLN A 545 -8.81 7.14 -18.09
C GLN A 545 -8.08 8.48 -17.96
N LEU A 546 -8.02 9.06 -16.76
CA LEU A 546 -7.33 10.32 -16.44
C LEU A 546 -7.92 11.55 -17.18
N ASP A 547 -9.20 11.51 -17.58
CA ASP A 547 -9.85 12.65 -18.23
C ASP A 547 -10.18 13.77 -17.21
N VAL A 548 -9.35 14.81 -17.26
CA VAL A 548 -9.48 16.05 -16.50
C VAL A 548 -10.75 16.84 -16.88
N ARG A 549 -11.33 16.62 -18.07
CA ARG A 549 -12.57 17.27 -18.50
C ARG A 549 -13.81 16.68 -17.82
N ARG A 550 -13.94 15.35 -17.73
CA ARG A 550 -15.10 14.69 -17.10
C ARG A 550 -14.94 14.47 -15.59
N HIS A 551 -13.74 14.16 -15.14
CA HIS A 551 -13.46 13.75 -13.75
C HIS A 551 -12.46 14.65 -13.02
N GLY A 552 -11.99 15.73 -13.63
CA GLY A 552 -11.18 16.72 -12.93
C GLY A 552 -11.99 17.57 -11.94
N HIS A 553 -11.29 18.16 -10.97
CA HIS A 553 -11.85 18.97 -9.90
C HIS A 553 -11.57 20.46 -10.18
N PRO A 554 -12.57 21.35 -10.33
CA PRO A 554 -12.37 22.72 -10.85
C PRO A 554 -11.27 23.53 -10.15
N HIS A 555 -11.15 23.39 -8.84
CA HIS A 555 -10.14 24.08 -8.01
C HIS A 555 -8.68 23.61 -8.23
N TRP A 556 -8.43 22.57 -9.03
CA TRP A 556 -7.10 22.03 -9.33
C TRP A 556 -6.63 22.37 -10.76
N GLN A 557 -7.40 23.16 -11.48
CA GLN A 557 -7.18 23.48 -12.89
C GLN A 557 -6.88 24.97 -13.05
N ALA A 558 -6.16 25.35 -14.11
CA ALA A 558 -5.77 26.73 -14.33
C ALA A 558 -7.00 27.64 -14.60
N PRO A 559 -7.06 28.86 -14.05
CA PRO A 559 -8.23 29.72 -14.15
C PRO A 559 -8.58 30.05 -15.61
N GLY A 560 -9.88 29.98 -15.92
CA GLY A 560 -10.45 30.49 -17.18
C GLY A 560 -10.45 29.54 -18.39
N LYS A 561 -10.02 28.27 -18.28
CA LYS A 561 -9.99 27.34 -19.44
C LYS A 561 -10.69 25.98 -19.29
N ALA A 562 -11.36 25.72 -18.15
CA ALA A 562 -12.06 24.46 -17.94
C ALA A 562 -13.30 24.57 -17.03
N LYS A 563 -14.29 25.37 -17.44
CA LYS A 563 -15.68 25.01 -17.13
C LYS A 563 -16.11 23.91 -18.09
N GLY A 564 -16.17 22.67 -17.61
CA GLY A 564 -17.01 21.66 -18.23
C GLY A 564 -18.44 21.95 -17.81
N ASP A 565 -19.22 22.64 -18.66
CA ASP A 565 -20.49 23.28 -18.27
C ASP A 565 -21.57 22.35 -17.69
N ASN A 566 -21.39 21.02 -17.77
CA ASN A 566 -22.35 20.00 -17.32
C ASN A 566 -21.82 19.07 -16.20
N ASN A 567 -20.60 19.26 -15.66
CA ASN A 567 -20.07 18.34 -14.64
C ASN A 567 -20.77 18.55 -13.29
N THR A 568 -21.32 17.49 -12.69
CA THR A 568 -21.88 17.56 -11.34
C THR A 568 -20.81 17.31 -10.27
N GLN A 569 -21.08 17.72 -9.03
CA GLN A 569 -20.22 17.40 -7.86
C GLN A 569 -20.07 15.88 -7.65
N TYR A 570 -21.03 15.08 -8.12
CA TYR A 570 -20.96 13.62 -8.08
C TYR A 570 -19.88 13.07 -9.03
N ASP A 571 -19.66 13.69 -10.20
CA ASP A 571 -18.78 13.17 -11.25
C ASP A 571 -17.28 13.44 -11.04
N GLN A 572 -16.94 14.57 -10.43
CA GLN A 572 -15.54 14.99 -10.19
C GLN A 572 -14.77 14.08 -9.23
N GLY A 573 -13.46 13.93 -9.43
CA GLY A 573 -12.56 13.22 -8.51
C GLY A 573 -12.23 14.06 -7.28
N GLU A 574 -12.50 13.55 -6.07
CA GLU A 574 -12.18 14.25 -4.82
C GLU A 574 -10.65 14.40 -4.65
N GLY A 575 -10.21 15.53 -4.08
CA GLY A 575 -8.81 15.76 -3.72
C GLY A 575 -7.83 15.97 -4.89
N GLY A 576 -8.31 16.42 -6.06
CA GLY A 576 -7.45 16.64 -7.24
C GLY A 576 -6.85 15.37 -7.83
N LYS A 577 -7.48 14.22 -7.56
CA LYS A 577 -6.87 12.91 -7.80
C LYS A 577 -6.73 12.54 -9.27
N THR A 578 -7.59 13.09 -10.12
CA THR A 578 -7.51 12.91 -11.58
C THR A 578 -6.28 13.66 -12.12
N GLU A 579 -6.12 14.92 -11.74
CA GLU A 579 -5.00 15.80 -12.10
C GLU A 579 -3.65 15.26 -11.60
N LEU A 580 -3.56 14.93 -10.31
CA LEU A 580 -2.34 14.39 -9.71
C LEU A 580 -1.97 13.02 -10.29
N SER A 581 -2.94 12.16 -10.59
CA SER A 581 -2.68 10.88 -11.28
C SER A 581 -2.20 11.08 -12.71
N LEU A 582 -2.74 12.06 -13.46
CA LEU A 582 -2.28 12.39 -14.81
C LEU A 582 -0.83 12.89 -14.83
N VAL A 583 -0.48 13.82 -13.93
CA VAL A 583 0.90 14.29 -13.78
C VAL A 583 1.81 13.13 -13.43
N ALA A 584 1.50 12.39 -12.36
CA ALA A 584 2.33 11.30 -11.85
C ALA A 584 2.52 10.16 -12.86
N PHE A 585 1.51 9.83 -13.67
CA PHE A 585 1.64 8.85 -14.74
C PHE A 585 2.56 9.37 -15.86
N SER A 586 2.40 10.64 -16.27
CA SER A 586 3.21 11.27 -17.33
C SER A 586 4.68 11.51 -16.95
N CYS A 587 4.99 11.72 -15.67
CA CYS A 587 6.37 11.85 -15.19
C CYS A 587 7.12 10.51 -15.15
N ARG A 588 6.41 9.39 -14.93
CA ARG A 588 7.00 8.04 -14.95
C ARG A 588 7.12 7.45 -16.35
N HIS A 589 6.25 7.88 -17.27
CA HIS A 589 6.15 7.38 -18.63
C HIS A 589 6.43 8.50 -19.65
N PRO A 590 7.69 8.93 -19.81
CA PRO A 590 8.03 10.00 -20.77
C PRO A 590 7.75 9.61 -22.22
N GLY A 591 7.73 8.31 -22.54
CA GLY A 591 7.32 7.78 -23.85
C GLY A 591 5.80 7.75 -24.08
N TRP A 592 4.98 7.92 -23.03
CA TRP A 592 3.52 7.92 -23.15
C TRP A 592 2.99 9.29 -23.57
N LEU A 593 2.30 9.32 -24.71
CA LEU A 593 1.59 10.51 -25.20
C LEU A 593 0.09 10.40 -24.86
N PRO A 594 -0.50 11.35 -24.12
CA PRO A 594 -1.93 11.33 -23.83
C PRO A 594 -2.75 11.48 -25.11
N THR A 595 -3.73 10.60 -25.31
CA THR A 595 -4.58 10.58 -26.51
C THR A 595 -5.48 11.81 -26.56
N GLU A 596 -6.02 12.23 -25.42
CA GLU A 596 -6.96 13.35 -25.36
C GLU A 596 -6.28 14.71 -25.56
N ARG A 597 -7.07 15.71 -26.01
CA ARG A 597 -6.61 17.10 -26.14
C ARG A 597 -6.62 17.82 -24.79
N SER A 598 -7.59 17.52 -23.93
CA SER A 598 -7.73 17.98 -22.54
C SER A 598 -6.44 17.72 -21.74
N GLN A 599 -6.05 16.45 -21.65
CA GLN A 599 -4.86 15.98 -20.93
C GLN A 599 -3.57 16.67 -21.41
N ARG A 600 -3.36 16.73 -22.73
CA ARG A 600 -2.19 17.40 -23.33
C ARG A 600 -2.18 18.91 -23.09
N GLN A 601 -3.34 19.56 -23.11
CA GLN A 601 -3.44 20.99 -22.82
C GLN A 601 -3.13 21.30 -21.34
N PHE A 602 -3.68 20.51 -20.41
CA PHE A 602 -3.41 20.63 -18.98
C PHE A 602 -1.92 20.46 -18.65
N LEU A 603 -1.29 19.37 -19.13
CA LEU A 603 0.13 19.11 -18.90
C LEU A 603 1.03 20.20 -19.51
N ARG A 604 0.67 20.76 -20.67
CA ARG A 604 1.39 21.89 -21.28
C ARG A 604 1.26 23.17 -20.44
N SER A 605 0.05 23.52 -20.00
CA SER A 605 -0.15 24.72 -19.16
C SER A 605 0.52 24.58 -17.79
N LEU A 606 0.59 23.38 -17.23
CA LEU A 606 1.30 23.12 -15.98
C LEU A 606 2.80 23.35 -16.15
N ARG A 607 3.43 22.75 -17.17
CA ARG A 607 4.86 22.96 -17.48
C ARG A 607 5.19 24.43 -17.74
N GLN A 608 4.37 25.12 -18.53
CA GLN A 608 4.50 26.58 -18.75
C GLN A 608 4.41 27.37 -17.44
N SER A 609 3.46 27.03 -16.56
CA SER A 609 3.32 27.67 -15.25
C SER A 609 4.52 27.42 -14.33
N MET A 610 5.12 26.23 -14.35
CA MET A 610 6.34 25.93 -13.59
C MET A 610 7.55 26.71 -14.12
N HIS A 611 7.75 26.76 -15.44
CA HIS A 611 8.84 27.55 -16.03
C HIS A 611 8.74 29.05 -15.73
N HIS A 612 7.54 29.59 -15.54
CA HIS A 612 7.35 30.98 -15.08
C HIS A 612 7.49 31.18 -13.56
N ALA A 613 7.41 30.12 -12.75
CA ALA A 613 7.50 30.19 -11.29
C ALA A 613 8.92 29.92 -10.74
N LEU A 614 9.76 29.20 -11.48
CA LEU A 614 11.13 28.86 -11.08
C LEU A 614 12.13 30.05 -11.09
N PRO A 615 12.05 31.06 -11.99
CA PRO A 615 13.03 32.15 -12.05
C PRO A 615 12.55 33.44 -11.35
N THR A 616 12.53 33.48 -10.02
CA THR A 616 12.71 34.75 -9.25
C THR A 616 13.03 34.48 -7.77
N THR A 617 14.25 34.82 -7.35
CA THR A 617 14.86 34.39 -6.06
C THR A 617 14.25 35.00 -4.79
N ASN A 618 13.33 35.97 -4.89
CA ASN A 618 12.77 36.67 -3.72
C ASN A 618 11.38 36.19 -3.27
N HIS A 619 10.68 35.36 -4.06
CA HIS A 619 9.31 34.91 -3.74
C HIS A 619 9.19 33.43 -3.33
N LEU A 620 10.20 32.60 -3.63
CA LEU A 620 10.20 31.16 -3.33
C LEU A 620 10.07 30.85 -1.83
N ASN A 621 10.55 31.72 -0.94
CA ASN A 621 10.47 31.54 0.53
C ASN A 621 9.02 31.57 1.08
N LYS A 622 7.98 31.71 0.22
CA LYS A 622 6.56 31.68 0.59
C LYS A 622 5.76 30.55 -0.09
N THR A 623 6.39 29.74 -0.95
CA THR A 623 5.74 28.60 -1.63
C THR A 623 6.25 27.27 -1.05
N MET A 624 5.42 26.22 -1.06
CA MET A 624 5.84 24.88 -0.65
C MET A 624 6.85 24.28 -1.62
N LEU A 625 6.73 24.61 -2.91
CA LEU A 625 7.77 24.27 -3.89
C LEU A 625 9.12 24.88 -3.51
N GLY A 626 9.14 26.16 -3.12
CA GLY A 626 10.38 26.85 -2.76
C GLY A 626 11.03 26.31 -1.49
N SER A 627 10.25 26.04 -0.43
CA SER A 627 10.80 25.42 0.78
C SER A 627 11.32 24.00 0.53
N TYR A 628 10.62 23.19 -0.26
CA TYR A 628 11.06 21.85 -0.65
C TYR A 628 12.37 21.87 -1.45
N ILE A 629 12.50 22.74 -2.45
CA ILE A 629 13.74 22.91 -3.23
C ILE A 629 14.89 23.40 -2.34
N GLN A 630 14.64 24.36 -1.43
CA GLN A 630 15.67 24.83 -0.51
C GLN A 630 16.17 23.71 0.42
N GLN A 631 15.27 22.86 0.93
CA GLN A 631 15.61 21.74 1.80
C GLN A 631 16.32 20.59 1.08
N SER A 632 16.00 20.34 -0.19
CA SER A 632 16.68 19.31 -0.99
C SER A 632 18.08 19.75 -1.43
N LEU A 633 18.30 21.05 -1.69
CA LEU A 633 19.60 21.62 -2.04
C LEU A 633 20.56 21.75 -0.84
N PHE A 634 20.10 22.27 0.30
CA PHE A 634 20.96 22.53 1.46
C PHE A 634 20.96 21.40 2.50
N GLY A 635 20.03 20.46 2.40
CA GLY A 635 19.85 19.37 3.36
C GLY A 635 19.26 19.83 4.70
N ALA A 636 18.60 18.91 5.40
CA ALA A 636 17.92 19.16 6.67
C ALA A 636 18.88 19.29 7.89
N VAL A 637 19.98 20.03 7.73
CA VAL A 637 21.09 20.17 8.71
C VAL A 637 21.50 21.63 8.94
N THR A 638 21.10 22.57 8.08
CA THR A 638 21.30 24.02 8.35
C THR A 638 20.11 24.56 9.16
N PRO A 639 20.28 24.91 10.47
CA PRO A 639 19.23 25.60 11.20
C PRO A 639 19.10 27.04 10.68
N LEU A 640 17.89 27.60 10.72
CA LEU A 640 17.59 28.91 10.14
C LEU A 640 17.38 30.05 11.18
N PRO A 641 18.42 30.52 11.90
CA PRO A 641 18.37 31.78 12.64
C PRO A 641 19.41 32.80 12.12
N ALA A 642 19.26 33.26 10.87
CA ALA A 642 20.17 34.26 10.28
C ALA A 642 19.53 35.29 9.33
N VAL A 643 18.50 34.89 8.56
CA VAL A 643 17.99 35.71 7.43
C VAL A 643 16.78 36.60 7.80
N LEU A 644 16.18 36.40 8.98
CA LEU A 644 14.98 37.14 9.41
C LEU A 644 15.24 38.32 10.37
N SER A 645 16.50 38.64 10.68
CA SER A 645 16.87 39.67 11.66
C SER A 645 17.54 40.93 11.08
N TYR A 646 17.80 40.99 9.77
CA TYR A 646 18.42 42.15 9.13
C TYR A 646 17.42 43.25 8.73
N TYR A 647 16.88 43.94 9.73
CA TYR A 647 16.40 45.31 9.57
C TYR A 647 17.44 46.28 10.18
N PRO A 648 17.93 47.30 9.44
CA PRO A 648 18.92 48.23 9.96
C PRO A 648 18.27 49.30 10.85
N GLN A 649 17.87 48.93 12.07
CA GLN A 649 17.45 49.89 13.08
C GLN A 649 18.70 50.53 13.71
N GLN A 650 18.74 51.87 13.77
CA GLN A 650 19.95 52.63 14.04
C GLN A 650 20.51 52.36 15.45
N ARG A 651 21.80 52.01 15.54
CA ARG A 651 22.54 51.98 16.81
C ARG A 651 22.70 53.40 17.36
N GLN A 652 22.05 53.70 18.48
CA GLN A 652 22.64 54.63 19.45
C GLN A 652 23.62 53.86 20.34
N GLN A 653 24.81 54.43 20.55
CA GLN A 653 25.82 53.83 21.41
C GLN A 653 25.51 54.18 22.87
N TYR A 654 25.48 53.15 23.73
CA TYR A 654 25.82 53.32 25.14
C TYR A 654 27.09 52.54 25.43
N ARG A 655 27.98 53.17 26.20
CA ARG A 655 29.29 52.67 26.60
C ARG A 655 29.26 52.49 28.11
N LEU A 656 29.58 51.29 28.59
CA LEU A 656 29.84 51.06 30.02
C LEU A 656 31.36 50.99 30.23
N PRO A 657 31.86 51.37 31.42
CA PRO A 657 33.29 51.51 31.68
C PRO A 657 33.93 50.18 32.12
N ASP A 658 35.23 50.07 31.86
CA ASP A 658 36.11 49.08 32.48
C ASP A 658 36.40 49.44 33.94
N MET A 659 36.67 48.43 34.78
CA MET A 659 37.54 48.50 35.96
C MET A 659 37.92 47.07 36.39
N ASP A 660 39.14 46.93 36.90
CA ASP A 660 39.81 45.66 37.23
C ASP A 660 39.30 45.00 38.52
N GLU A 661 39.58 43.70 38.68
CA GLU A 661 40.35 43.22 39.83
C GLU A 661 41.06 41.88 39.50
N THR A 662 41.98 41.46 40.38
CA THR A 662 43.18 40.66 40.01
C THR A 662 43.23 39.22 40.57
N SER A 663 44.34 38.52 40.28
CA SER A 663 44.90 37.31 40.93
C SER A 663 44.39 35.91 40.50
N ASP A 664 45.25 34.87 40.40
CA ASP A 664 46.71 34.75 40.18
C ASP A 664 47.08 33.30 39.77
N GLU A 665 48.23 33.11 39.08
CA GLU A 665 49.16 31.93 38.97
C GLU A 665 48.64 30.46 38.89
N ASP A 666 49.22 29.50 38.14
CA ASP A 666 49.90 29.44 36.81
C ASP A 666 49.63 28.03 36.18
N ASP A 667 50.46 27.12 35.62
CA ASP A 667 51.91 26.94 35.31
C ASP A 667 52.06 26.01 34.07
N MET A 668 53.26 25.91 33.45
CA MET A 668 53.64 25.12 32.25
C MET A 668 55.09 24.54 32.43
N PRO A 669 55.84 23.95 31.44
CA PRO A 669 55.56 23.42 30.09
C PRO A 669 56.15 22.00 29.75
N GLY A 670 55.43 21.19 28.96
CA GLY A 670 56.00 20.17 28.02
C GLY A 670 56.74 18.94 28.60
N PRO A 671 57.47 18.12 27.79
CA PRO A 671 57.62 18.11 26.31
C PRO A 671 57.34 16.72 25.64
N MET A 672 57.78 16.52 24.38
CA MET A 672 57.48 15.40 23.46
C MET A 672 58.13 14.03 23.78
N ARG A 673 57.50 12.90 23.40
CA ARG A 673 57.96 11.99 22.29
C ARG A 673 57.11 10.73 21.99
N SER A 674 56.95 10.46 20.67
CA SER A 674 56.95 9.15 19.97
C SER A 674 55.89 8.04 20.28
N GLY A 675 55.23 7.51 19.24
CA GLY A 675 54.44 6.27 19.34
C GLY A 675 53.44 5.98 18.19
N THR A 676 53.90 5.46 17.06
CA THR A 676 53.11 5.13 15.84
C THR A 676 52.04 4.04 16.01
N VAL A 677 50.86 4.21 15.40
CA VAL A 677 50.07 3.15 14.71
C VAL A 677 49.32 3.76 13.50
N GLN A 678 49.19 3.02 12.40
CA GLN A 678 48.45 3.41 11.18
C GLN A 678 46.94 3.15 11.30
N GLN A 679 46.12 3.94 10.60
CA GLN A 679 44.92 3.41 9.94
C GLN A 679 44.62 4.14 8.63
N SER A 680 43.98 3.43 7.69
CA SER A 680 43.92 3.79 6.27
C SER A 680 42.64 4.52 5.86
N SER A 681 42.80 5.63 5.14
CA SER A 681 41.69 6.34 4.49
C SER A 681 41.20 5.58 3.24
N SER A 682 40.04 4.93 3.32
CA SER A 682 39.37 4.36 2.15
C SER A 682 38.64 5.43 1.34
N ARG A 683 38.74 5.34 0.00
CA ARG A 683 38.00 6.17 -0.97
C ARG A 683 36.64 5.52 -1.28
N GLY A 684 35.66 6.32 -1.73
CA GLY A 684 34.62 5.79 -2.63
C GLY A 684 33.17 6.13 -2.29
N LEU A 685 32.79 7.42 -2.31
CA LEU A 685 31.41 7.83 -2.57
C LEU A 685 31.42 8.81 -3.76
N ALA A 686 31.01 8.31 -4.93
CA ALA A 686 30.85 9.08 -6.16
C ALA A 686 29.40 8.96 -6.63
N GLY A 687 28.79 10.05 -7.12
CA GLY A 687 27.40 10.00 -7.56
C GLY A 687 26.59 11.32 -7.60
N VAL A 688 27.23 12.50 -7.50
CA VAL A 688 26.55 13.78 -7.78
C VAL A 688 27.46 14.66 -8.63
N SER A 689 27.14 14.78 -9.92
CA SER A 689 27.84 15.69 -10.84
C SER A 689 27.27 17.10 -10.71
N SER A 690 28.09 18.07 -10.33
CA SER A 690 27.70 19.49 -10.23
C SER A 690 28.27 20.28 -11.42
N ALA A 691 27.42 20.59 -12.40
CA ALA A 691 27.79 21.36 -13.60
C ALA A 691 27.67 22.88 -13.41
N LEU A 692 28.20 23.43 -12.31
CA LEU A 692 28.29 24.88 -12.08
C LEU A 692 29.67 25.39 -12.50
N GLY A 693 29.88 25.53 -13.82
CA GLY A 693 31.18 25.90 -14.39
C GLY A 693 31.20 26.28 -15.87
N ALA A 694 30.06 26.67 -16.46
CA ALA A 694 29.92 26.92 -17.90
C ALA A 694 29.36 28.32 -18.21
N SER A 695 29.98 29.37 -17.68
CA SER A 695 29.66 30.78 -17.98
C SER A 695 30.88 31.70 -17.86
N ALA A 696 32.00 31.25 -18.44
CA ALA A 696 33.27 32.00 -18.46
C ALA A 696 33.97 31.99 -19.85
N LEU A 697 33.45 31.25 -20.83
CA LEU A 697 33.95 31.18 -22.20
C LEU A 697 32.77 31.35 -23.15
N GLY A 698 32.78 32.41 -23.96
CA GLY A 698 31.70 32.74 -24.88
C GLY A 698 31.72 31.85 -26.12
N LEU A 699 30.82 30.87 -26.16
CA LEU A 699 30.50 30.06 -27.34
C LEU A 699 28.98 30.12 -27.58
N GLU A 700 28.57 30.15 -28.84
CA GLU A 700 27.17 30.34 -29.23
C GLU A 700 26.27 29.14 -28.84
N PRO A 701 24.98 29.37 -28.57
CA PRO A 701 24.06 28.32 -28.16
C PRO A 701 23.69 27.40 -29.32
N SER A 702 24.43 26.29 -29.48
CA SER A 702 23.98 25.16 -30.31
C SER A 702 22.66 24.59 -29.78
N VAL A 703 21.79 24.18 -30.71
CA VAL A 703 20.39 23.75 -30.47
C VAL A 703 20.22 22.88 -29.21
N GLN A 704 19.46 23.37 -28.24
CA GLN A 704 19.14 22.64 -27.01
C GLN A 704 18.24 21.43 -27.30
N ALA A 705 18.75 20.23 -27.02
CA ALA A 705 17.90 19.10 -26.64
C ALA A 705 17.27 19.39 -25.26
N PRO A 706 16.05 18.90 -24.97
CA PRO A 706 15.40 19.15 -23.69
C PRO A 706 16.15 18.46 -22.55
N THR A 707 16.52 19.21 -21.50
CA THR A 707 17.16 18.66 -20.30
C THR A 707 16.15 17.99 -19.36
N ASP A 708 16.53 16.85 -18.80
CA ASP A 708 15.65 15.95 -18.05
C ASP A 708 15.19 16.47 -16.67
N ASP A 709 15.79 17.56 -16.18
CA ASP A 709 15.52 18.16 -14.86
C ASP A 709 14.05 18.59 -14.64
N ASN A 710 13.25 18.63 -15.71
CA ASN A 710 11.87 19.12 -15.72
C ASN A 710 10.81 18.06 -15.34
N ASN A 711 11.22 16.83 -15.00
CA ASN A 711 10.32 15.69 -14.81
C ASN A 711 10.09 15.23 -13.36
N ASP A 712 10.55 15.96 -12.33
CA ASP A 712 10.23 15.57 -10.94
C ASP A 712 8.74 15.72 -10.62
N MET A 713 8.15 14.58 -10.29
CA MET A 713 6.79 14.38 -9.84
C MET A 713 6.52 15.12 -8.52
N SER A 714 7.52 15.22 -7.62
CA SER A 714 7.39 15.89 -6.32
C SER A 714 7.26 17.41 -6.50
N VAL A 715 8.16 18.01 -7.29
CA VAL A 715 8.09 19.41 -7.76
C VAL A 715 6.74 19.72 -8.43
N SER A 716 6.32 18.89 -9.39
CA SER A 716 5.08 19.08 -10.15
C SER A 716 3.83 19.03 -9.26
N THR A 717 3.84 18.15 -8.24
CA THR A 717 2.79 18.06 -7.23
C THR A 717 2.74 19.31 -6.35
N LEU A 718 3.87 19.76 -5.78
CA LEU A 718 3.89 20.92 -4.88
C LEU A 718 3.45 22.21 -5.60
N HIS A 719 3.83 22.38 -6.87
CA HIS A 719 3.35 23.48 -7.70
C HIS A 719 1.83 23.45 -7.90
N LEU A 720 1.24 22.27 -8.14
CA LEU A 720 -0.23 22.14 -8.24
C LEU A 720 -0.94 22.52 -6.94
N TYR A 721 -0.39 22.18 -5.76
CA TYR A 721 -0.96 22.62 -4.49
C TYR A 721 -0.84 24.14 -4.29
N ASP A 722 0.31 24.75 -4.58
CA ASP A 722 0.47 26.20 -4.45
C ASP A 722 -0.42 26.97 -5.45
N LEU A 723 -0.63 26.44 -6.66
CA LEU A 723 -1.65 26.94 -7.59
C LEU A 723 -3.07 26.84 -7.01
N HIS A 724 -3.48 25.66 -6.53
CA HIS A 724 -4.80 25.43 -5.91
C HIS A 724 -5.09 26.43 -4.77
N LEU A 725 -4.09 26.69 -3.93
CA LEU A 725 -4.21 27.59 -2.78
C LEU A 725 -4.22 29.07 -3.18
N SER A 726 -3.49 29.45 -4.24
CA SER A 726 -3.56 30.83 -4.77
C SER A 726 -4.98 31.20 -5.23
N GLN A 727 -5.71 30.24 -5.81
CA GLN A 727 -7.11 30.40 -6.23
C GLN A 727 -8.06 30.52 -5.02
N ALA A 728 -7.84 29.71 -3.98
CA ALA A 728 -8.62 29.77 -2.74
C ALA A 728 -8.52 31.16 -2.08
N GLY A 729 -7.31 31.72 -1.98
CA GLY A 729 -7.08 33.06 -1.43
C GLY A 729 -7.76 34.18 -2.24
N GLN A 730 -7.74 34.09 -3.58
CA GLN A 730 -8.42 35.07 -4.44
C GLN A 730 -9.94 35.07 -4.24
N ASN A 731 -10.58 33.90 -4.16
CA ASN A 731 -12.03 33.81 -3.95
C ASN A 731 -12.48 34.46 -2.63
N ILE A 732 -11.69 34.32 -1.56
CA ILE A 732 -11.99 34.96 -0.26
C ILE A 732 -11.91 36.50 -0.38
N SER A 733 -10.91 37.02 -1.09
CA SER A 733 -10.73 38.48 -1.25
C SER A 733 -11.92 39.17 -1.94
N CYS A 734 -12.57 38.49 -2.90
CA CYS A 734 -13.74 39.01 -3.61
C CYS A 734 -14.99 39.17 -2.72
N CYS A 735 -15.10 38.42 -1.62
CA CYS A 735 -16.24 38.50 -0.71
C CYS A 735 -16.15 39.71 0.25
N VAL A 736 -14.95 40.18 0.58
CA VAL A 736 -14.75 41.31 1.52
C VAL A 736 -15.41 42.59 1.01
N ASN A 737 -15.31 42.86 -0.29
CA ASN A 737 -15.80 44.09 -0.91
C ASN A 737 -17.34 44.20 -1.07
N LYS A 738 -18.12 43.26 -0.52
CA LYS A 738 -19.60 43.33 -0.52
C LYS A 738 -20.28 43.08 0.84
N CYS A 739 -19.52 42.86 1.92
CA CYS A 739 -20.08 42.59 3.25
C CYS A 739 -20.16 43.81 4.18
N ASN A 740 -20.08 45.04 3.66
CA ASN A 740 -20.06 46.27 4.47
C ASN A 740 -21.38 47.06 4.48
N GLU A 741 -22.53 46.39 4.36
CA GLU A 741 -23.84 47.06 4.49
C GLU A 741 -24.99 46.11 4.92
N ARG A 742 -25.08 45.78 6.21
CA ARG A 742 -26.34 45.38 6.91
C ARG A 742 -26.21 45.41 8.43
N HIS A 743 -27.35 45.54 9.13
CA HIS A 743 -27.42 45.97 10.53
C HIS A 743 -27.07 44.90 11.58
N ARG A 744 -26.66 45.39 12.76
CA ARG A 744 -26.49 44.61 14.00
C ARG A 744 -27.76 43.83 14.38
N GLY A 745 -27.62 42.53 14.67
CA GLY A 745 -28.63 41.66 15.26
C GLY A 745 -27.99 40.66 16.24
N ARG A 746 -28.72 40.23 17.28
CA ARG A 746 -28.18 39.39 18.38
C ARG A 746 -27.90 37.94 17.96
N GLY A 747 -26.63 37.55 18.08
CA GLY A 747 -26.15 36.41 18.91
C GLY A 747 -26.70 34.99 18.69
N GLY A 748 -25.81 34.07 18.32
CA GLY A 748 -25.98 32.62 18.44
C GLY A 748 -25.00 31.83 17.56
N GLY A 749 -24.44 30.73 18.09
CA GLY A 749 -23.70 29.73 17.31
C GLY A 749 -22.25 30.09 16.92
N ILE A 750 -21.32 29.18 17.21
CA ILE A 750 -20.03 29.08 16.51
C ILE A 750 -20.14 27.81 15.66
N GLU A 751 -20.37 27.97 14.36
CA GLU A 751 -20.27 26.88 13.38
C GLU A 751 -18.91 26.98 12.69
N GLY A 752 -18.20 25.85 12.60
CA GLY A 752 -16.92 25.77 11.90
C GLY A 752 -17.10 25.22 10.48
N GLU A 753 -16.32 25.71 9.52
CA GLU A 753 -16.38 25.26 8.13
C GLU A 753 -16.03 23.77 8.00
N GLU A 754 -17.02 22.93 7.67
CA GLU A 754 -16.82 21.50 7.41
C GLU A 754 -16.21 21.28 6.02
N THR A 755 -15.11 20.51 5.95
CA THR A 755 -14.42 20.21 4.69
C THR A 755 -14.69 18.78 4.20
N PRO A 756 -14.86 18.55 2.88
CA PRO A 756 -15.64 17.41 2.34
C PRO A 756 -15.02 16.01 2.45
N LEU A 757 -13.88 15.83 3.14
CA LEU A 757 -13.29 14.52 3.41
C LEU A 757 -13.78 13.90 4.74
N LEU A 758 -14.66 14.58 5.48
CA LEU A 758 -15.23 14.13 6.75
C LEU A 758 -16.74 14.42 6.82
N HIS A 759 -17.52 13.88 5.88
CA HIS A 759 -18.98 13.91 6.00
C HIS A 759 -19.43 13.09 7.22
N ARG A 760 -20.02 13.77 8.22
CA ARG A 760 -20.93 13.13 9.18
C ARG A 760 -22.28 12.86 8.50
N PRO A 761 -23.00 11.80 8.92
CA PRO A 761 -24.39 11.56 8.52
C PRO A 761 -25.37 12.48 9.27
#